data_AF-A0A4V2SM09-F1
#
_entry.id   AF-A0A4V2SM09-F1
#
_cell.length_a   1.000
_cell.length_b   1.000
_cell.length_c   1.000
_cell.angle_alpha   90.00
_cell.angle_beta   90.00
_cell.angle_gamma   90.00
#
_symmetry.space_group_name_H-M   'P 1'
#
loop_
_entity.id
_entity.type
_entity.pdbx_description
1 polymer ?
#
loop_
_entity_poly.entity_id
_entity_poly.type
_entity_poly.pdbx_seq_one_letter_code
_entity_poly.pdbx_strand_id
1 'polypeptide(L)'
;MDIAQRFTAHSATQVRGSGVFKPIFILGPGRSYTTIISAMLGQHPQLFGFPELNLSVADTVGQWVAETTHPHRAWMRFGLVRTVAQFLTGNQGEAAVAQAEQWLATRPGMAMTELYGMLAQEIAPRRMVEKSPHMISSAAHLARIDRMAPDAIYLHVTRHPFSAGVSMNKTEWFRLALMLGDRQAYDDRQVPPVFDAQFYWLRSHRRILDFLATIPPERQLRVRGEDVLSDPGQALADICARIGLDSGAQAVERMLHPEESPFACLGPANAPHGNDPDFLENPRVRAYTPPRAPLSGPVPWRNDGATLCPEVIALAQEFGYRDEQPGPKPARPSDPPTWPDAALTSLVTDGPGVPMAHANLLDNSYCELPPMQALTRVDYRPAPAIGWINFGSYTAGDLAVSVFDSRDEPALVATDPRSGETLWQTAPDVLPPSGQSRLRWVSGLLMARLGFADGSQRRCIFAGNAAEIVCLDHTGRVLWRNRSGDAGPPRCIRFTADRCLIFATTPTDPATPGQLVKMDPVTGEIVDRLRLTAEAEVEGRRIRGGYHVYQSIIVAGDHAYVEGMFVPETPQPPQADRFLPTTVMRFRVSGTQDRRIERAEGDVAVAAPVLQRTIGRVGTRRQGGSPSAIRDAQGHPVIVANGFADTPPGAPDEYVLQALRDTGDRLEPLWQFRIRGEEDPKITAAPAIDPLTETYVAATRTTLYLFGNITALTGNPMPDLAVPSLDLLAAPFRQEATAAEVSSPIILSRSKGERGFIAYLGLAAWAPGVAQNYSLLSALRIDVAPYRVTPLWTASTAQSPEGIPIPTARSFAQPALFTHDTDGTPRTGVIMSNMTAGVAIMR
;
A
#
# COMPACT_ATOMS: atom_id res chain seq x y z
N MET A 1 -11.05 -45.00 25.65
CA MET A 1 -11.63 -45.49 24.39
C MET A 1 -11.22 -44.51 23.31
N ASP A 2 -10.50 -45.02 22.31
CA ASP A 2 -10.03 -44.28 21.15
C ASP A 2 -11.24 -43.69 20.40
N ILE A 3 -11.19 -42.44 19.99
CA ILE A 3 -12.31 -41.81 19.30
C ILE A 3 -12.54 -42.46 17.91
N ALA A 4 -11.53 -43.11 17.32
CA ALA A 4 -11.73 -43.99 16.17
C ALA A 4 -12.70 -45.15 16.47
N GLN A 5 -12.69 -45.68 17.71
CA GLN A 5 -13.66 -46.67 18.20
C GLN A 5 -15.03 -46.05 18.53
N ARG A 6 -15.10 -44.77 18.99
CA ARG A 6 -16.38 -44.07 19.19
C ARG A 6 -17.10 -43.81 17.87
N PHE A 7 -16.41 -43.39 16.82
CA PHE A 7 -17.01 -43.19 15.49
C PHE A 7 -17.29 -44.49 14.73
N THR A 8 -16.67 -45.64 15.06
CA THR A 8 -16.98 -46.95 14.43
C THR A 8 -18.02 -47.77 15.19
N ALA A 9 -18.17 -47.60 16.51
CA ALA A 9 -19.16 -48.32 17.33
C ALA A 9 -20.61 -47.83 17.15
N HIS A 10 -20.84 -46.72 16.45
CA HIS A 10 -22.17 -46.13 16.24
C HIS A 10 -22.83 -46.51 14.89
N SER A 11 -22.49 -47.68 14.36
CA SER A 11 -23.33 -48.31 13.34
C SER A 11 -24.52 -49.00 14.02
N ALA A 12 -25.72 -48.50 13.72
CA ALA A 12 -27.02 -49.06 14.11
C ALA A 12 -27.47 -48.92 15.58
N THR A 13 -27.73 -47.69 16.03
CA THR A 13 -28.81 -47.47 17.01
C THR A 13 -29.59 -46.21 16.68
N GLN A 14 -30.90 -46.40 16.48
CA GLN A 14 -31.87 -45.35 16.17
C GLN A 14 -31.75 -44.16 17.13
N VAL A 15 -31.44 -42.97 16.60
CA VAL A 15 -31.80 -41.69 17.21
C VAL A 15 -33.31 -41.49 16.97
N ARG A 16 -34.13 -42.23 17.69
CA ARG A 16 -35.56 -41.95 17.84
C ARG A 16 -35.88 -41.97 19.33
N GLY A 17 -36.07 -40.77 19.89
CA GLY A 17 -36.74 -40.59 21.17
C GLY A 17 -35.85 -40.13 22.32
N SER A 18 -35.60 -38.83 22.42
CA SER A 18 -35.81 -38.02 23.65
C SER A 18 -35.43 -36.56 23.38
N GLY A 19 -36.38 -35.63 23.52
CA GLY A 19 -36.14 -34.21 23.81
C GLY A 19 -35.29 -33.38 22.82
N VAL A 20 -35.74 -33.23 21.57
CA VAL A 20 -35.60 -32.05 20.69
C VAL A 20 -34.33 -31.18 20.85
N PHE A 21 -33.18 -31.65 20.36
CA PHE A 21 -32.01 -30.80 20.14
C PHE A 21 -32.11 -30.11 18.77
N LYS A 22 -32.85 -28.99 18.70
CA LYS A 22 -32.96 -28.17 17.48
C LYS A 22 -31.63 -27.48 17.18
N PRO A 23 -30.89 -27.83 16.11
CA PRO A 23 -29.71 -27.07 15.71
C PRO A 23 -30.13 -25.68 15.23
N ILE A 24 -29.18 -24.74 15.24
CA ILE A 24 -29.37 -23.39 14.74
C ILE A 24 -28.52 -23.23 13.49
N PHE A 25 -29.18 -22.96 12.35
CA PHE A 25 -28.49 -22.59 11.11
C PHE A 25 -28.61 -21.09 10.89
N ILE A 26 -27.47 -20.42 10.71
CA ILE A 26 -27.44 -18.98 10.44
C ILE A 26 -27.42 -18.76 8.93
N LEU A 27 -28.48 -18.16 8.42
CA LEU A 27 -28.67 -17.86 7.02
C LEU A 27 -28.40 -16.38 6.75
N GLY A 28 -27.39 -16.07 5.96
CA GLY A 28 -27.09 -14.72 5.53
C GLY A 28 -25.97 -14.70 4.49
N PRO A 29 -25.96 -13.73 3.57
CA PRO A 29 -24.88 -13.63 2.60
C PRO A 29 -23.54 -13.38 3.29
N GLY A 30 -22.46 -13.79 2.61
CA GLY A 30 -21.11 -13.43 3.03
C GLY A 30 -21.03 -11.91 3.29
N ARG A 31 -20.22 -11.53 4.28
CA ARG A 31 -20.10 -10.13 4.73
C ARG A 31 -21.37 -9.55 5.38
N SER A 32 -22.18 -10.38 6.04
CA SER A 32 -23.38 -9.93 6.80
C SER A 32 -23.29 -10.21 8.30
N TYR A 33 -22.10 -10.07 8.91
CA TYR A 33 -21.85 -10.30 10.34
C TYR A 33 -22.09 -11.73 10.84
N THR A 34 -22.35 -12.67 9.93
CA THR A 34 -22.74 -14.05 10.25
C THR A 34 -21.66 -14.80 11.05
N THR A 35 -20.37 -14.54 10.80
CA THR A 35 -19.26 -15.17 11.55
C THR A 35 -19.26 -14.76 13.02
N ILE A 36 -19.27 -13.47 13.33
CA ILE A 36 -19.25 -13.00 14.72
C ILE A 36 -20.53 -13.39 15.46
N ILE A 37 -21.69 -13.32 14.81
CA ILE A 37 -22.97 -13.75 15.41
C ILE A 37 -22.97 -15.26 15.70
N SER A 38 -22.44 -16.06 14.78
CA SER A 38 -22.26 -17.50 15.00
C SER A 38 -21.34 -17.80 16.17
N ALA A 39 -20.23 -17.08 16.27
CA ALA A 39 -19.25 -17.26 17.34
C ALA A 39 -19.82 -16.87 18.71
N MET A 40 -20.58 -15.76 18.79
CA MET A 40 -21.25 -15.32 20.02
C MET A 40 -22.29 -16.36 20.47
N LEU A 41 -23.19 -16.78 19.56
CA LEU A 41 -24.17 -17.83 19.86
C LEU A 41 -23.49 -19.14 20.29
N GLY A 42 -22.36 -19.46 19.68
CA GLY A 42 -21.58 -20.66 19.95
C GLY A 42 -21.06 -20.80 21.38
N GLN A 43 -20.96 -19.71 22.15
CA GLN A 43 -20.52 -19.74 23.56
C GLN A 43 -21.65 -19.94 24.57
N HIS A 44 -22.90 -19.88 24.11
CA HIS A 44 -24.03 -20.09 24.99
C HIS A 44 -23.95 -21.50 25.64
N PRO A 45 -24.21 -21.69 26.95
CA PRO A 45 -24.01 -22.98 27.64
C PRO A 45 -24.74 -24.18 27.01
N GLN A 46 -25.88 -23.93 26.37
CA GLN A 46 -26.69 -24.95 25.68
C GLN A 46 -26.34 -25.10 24.18
N LEU A 47 -25.38 -24.34 23.66
CA LEU A 47 -24.99 -24.32 22.25
C LEU A 47 -23.51 -24.68 22.07
N PHE A 48 -23.14 -25.07 20.85
CA PHE A 48 -21.76 -25.24 20.43
C PHE A 48 -21.57 -24.66 19.03
N GLY A 49 -20.72 -23.66 18.91
CA GLY A 49 -20.40 -22.99 17.65
C GLY A 49 -19.37 -23.76 16.84
N PHE A 50 -19.77 -24.27 15.69
CA PHE A 50 -18.85 -24.85 14.72
C PHE A 50 -18.25 -23.77 13.81
N PRO A 51 -17.06 -24.01 13.23
CA PRO A 51 -16.58 -23.26 12.08
C PRO A 51 -17.46 -23.58 10.85
N GLU A 52 -17.13 -23.00 9.69
CA GLU A 52 -17.80 -23.29 8.43
C GLU A 52 -17.58 -24.75 8.02
N LEU A 53 -18.58 -25.60 8.24
CA LEU A 53 -18.52 -27.05 7.96
C LEU A 53 -18.86 -27.36 6.51
N ASN A 54 -19.62 -26.49 5.84
CA ASN A 54 -20.10 -26.67 4.47
C ASN A 54 -20.82 -28.02 4.23
N LEU A 55 -21.57 -28.53 5.21
CA LEU A 55 -22.13 -29.90 5.15
C LEU A 55 -23.12 -30.10 3.98
N SER A 56 -23.83 -29.05 3.57
CA SER A 56 -24.91 -29.14 2.58
C SER A 56 -24.48 -29.07 1.12
N VAL A 57 -23.19 -28.89 0.84
CA VAL A 57 -22.69 -28.80 -0.55
C VAL A 57 -22.71 -30.15 -1.27
N ALA A 58 -22.84 -31.26 -0.53
CA ALA A 58 -22.81 -32.62 -1.05
C ALA A 58 -23.74 -33.55 -0.25
N ASP A 59 -24.07 -34.72 -0.82
CA ASP A 59 -24.88 -35.74 -0.14
C ASP A 59 -24.00 -36.79 0.57
N THR A 60 -22.76 -37.01 0.13
CA THR A 60 -21.78 -37.91 0.77
C THR A 60 -20.44 -37.24 1.06
N VAL A 61 -19.66 -37.81 1.99
CA VAL A 61 -18.30 -37.34 2.32
C VAL A 61 -17.39 -37.37 1.10
N GLY A 62 -17.49 -38.38 0.23
CA GLY A 62 -16.69 -38.45 -0.99
C GLY A 62 -16.98 -37.30 -1.97
N GLN A 63 -18.25 -36.95 -2.14
CA GLN A 63 -18.66 -35.79 -2.93
C GLN A 63 -18.20 -34.47 -2.29
N TRP A 64 -18.31 -34.36 -0.96
CA TRP A 64 -17.84 -33.20 -0.22
C TRP A 64 -16.33 -33.01 -0.37
N VAL A 65 -15.54 -34.08 -0.25
CA VAL A 65 -14.08 -34.06 -0.46
C VAL A 65 -13.76 -33.65 -1.89
N ALA A 66 -14.45 -34.21 -2.90
CA ALA A 66 -14.23 -33.82 -4.29
C ALA A 66 -14.53 -32.34 -4.55
N GLU A 67 -15.63 -31.82 -4.00
CA GLU A 67 -16.06 -30.43 -4.18
C GLU A 67 -15.10 -29.44 -3.49
N THR A 68 -14.61 -29.81 -2.31
CA THR A 68 -13.81 -28.93 -1.44
C THR A 68 -12.31 -29.08 -1.63
N THR A 69 -11.83 -30.06 -2.40
CA THR A 69 -10.40 -30.20 -2.79
C THR A 69 -10.10 -29.46 -4.10
N HIS A 70 -11.11 -28.91 -4.78
CA HIS A 70 -10.90 -28.09 -5.97
C HIS A 70 -10.03 -26.85 -5.63
N PRO A 71 -9.00 -26.50 -6.42
CA PRO A 71 -8.06 -25.42 -6.08
C PRO A 71 -8.72 -24.07 -5.75
N HIS A 72 -9.81 -23.73 -6.44
CA HIS A 72 -10.58 -22.50 -6.19
C HIS A 72 -11.53 -22.54 -4.98
N ARG A 73 -11.65 -23.70 -4.32
CA ARG A 73 -12.59 -23.97 -3.21
C ARG A 73 -11.92 -24.68 -2.02
N ALA A 74 -10.59 -24.82 -2.04
CA ALA A 74 -9.81 -25.51 -1.01
C ALA A 74 -10.07 -24.99 0.40
N TRP A 75 -10.43 -23.71 0.52
CA TRP A 75 -10.75 -23.07 1.79
C TRP A 75 -12.04 -23.58 2.46
N MET A 76 -12.99 -24.12 1.69
CA MET A 76 -14.26 -24.63 2.19
C MET A 76 -14.08 -25.85 3.11
N ARG A 77 -12.96 -26.57 2.99
CA ARG A 77 -12.72 -27.78 3.78
C ARG A 77 -12.21 -27.52 5.19
N PHE A 78 -11.61 -26.34 5.43
CA PHE A 78 -10.81 -26.10 6.63
C PHE A 78 -11.63 -26.21 7.92
N GLY A 79 -12.86 -25.69 7.95
CA GLY A 79 -13.68 -25.74 9.16
C GLY A 79 -14.05 -27.18 9.56
N LEU A 80 -14.51 -28.00 8.61
CA LEU A 80 -14.86 -29.40 8.90
C LEU A 80 -13.63 -30.22 9.30
N VAL A 81 -12.51 -30.09 8.58
CA VAL A 81 -11.29 -30.85 8.90
C VAL A 81 -10.75 -30.47 10.28
N ARG A 82 -10.73 -29.17 10.62
CA ARG A 82 -10.35 -28.71 11.96
C ARG A 82 -11.29 -29.21 13.06
N THR A 83 -12.59 -29.26 12.78
CA THR A 83 -13.59 -29.83 13.70
C THR A 83 -13.31 -31.29 13.98
N VAL A 84 -13.12 -32.07 12.91
CA VAL A 84 -12.77 -33.49 13.02
C VAL A 84 -11.44 -33.67 13.75
N ALA A 85 -10.41 -32.87 13.45
CA ALA A 85 -9.12 -32.91 14.16
C ALA A 85 -9.27 -32.64 15.66
N GLN A 86 -10.01 -31.59 16.02
CA GLN A 86 -10.28 -31.19 17.40
C GLN A 86 -11.00 -32.30 18.17
N PHE A 87 -11.96 -32.98 17.55
CA PHE A 87 -12.66 -34.09 18.17
C PHE A 87 -11.78 -35.35 18.21
N LEU A 88 -11.12 -35.73 17.12
CA LEU A 88 -10.25 -36.91 17.04
C LEU A 88 -9.08 -36.88 18.03
N THR A 89 -8.47 -35.72 18.24
CA THR A 89 -7.15 -35.63 18.88
C THR A 89 -7.09 -34.62 20.03
N GLY A 90 -8.16 -33.87 20.28
CA GLY A 90 -8.18 -32.78 21.25
C GLY A 90 -7.38 -31.53 20.83
N ASN A 91 -6.80 -31.50 19.62
CA ASN A 91 -6.04 -30.36 19.10
C ASN A 91 -6.24 -30.18 17.59
N GLN A 92 -5.67 -29.11 17.04
CA GLN A 92 -5.79 -28.73 15.63
C GLN A 92 -4.41 -28.56 14.98
N GLY A 93 -3.36 -29.28 15.44
CA GLY A 93 -2.05 -29.24 14.80
C GLY A 93 -2.03 -29.90 13.42
N GLU A 94 -0.98 -29.66 12.62
CA GLU A 94 -0.87 -30.19 11.25
C GLU A 94 -1.09 -31.71 11.17
N ALA A 95 -0.51 -32.48 12.10
CA ALA A 95 -0.66 -33.93 12.15
C ALA A 95 -2.12 -34.35 12.44
N ALA A 96 -2.80 -33.65 13.36
CA ALA A 96 -4.20 -33.91 13.67
C ALA A 96 -5.12 -33.58 12.49
N VAL A 97 -4.84 -32.49 11.78
CA VAL A 97 -5.56 -32.11 10.55
C VAL A 97 -5.33 -33.14 9.44
N ALA A 98 -4.09 -33.61 9.23
CA ALA A 98 -3.80 -34.66 8.26
C ALA A 98 -4.53 -35.98 8.60
N GLN A 99 -4.57 -36.35 9.88
CA GLN A 99 -5.33 -37.52 10.35
C GLN A 99 -6.83 -37.36 10.09
N ALA A 100 -7.39 -36.16 10.32
CA ALA A 100 -8.78 -35.86 10.03
C ALA A 100 -9.11 -35.95 8.53
N GLU A 101 -8.23 -35.45 7.66
CA GLU A 101 -8.38 -35.60 6.21
C GLU A 101 -8.37 -37.07 5.78
N GLN A 102 -7.43 -37.86 6.31
CA GLN A 102 -7.38 -39.29 6.04
C GLN A 102 -8.63 -40.03 6.56
N TRP A 103 -9.15 -39.63 7.73
CA TRP A 103 -10.37 -40.19 8.29
C TRP A 103 -11.60 -39.93 7.41
N LEU A 104 -11.71 -38.72 6.83
CA LEU A 104 -12.76 -38.38 5.85
C LEU A 104 -12.56 -39.13 4.53
N ALA A 105 -11.33 -39.14 4.00
CA ALA A 105 -11.01 -39.77 2.70
C ALA A 105 -11.24 -41.29 2.69
N THR A 106 -11.13 -41.96 3.83
CA THR A 106 -11.41 -43.40 3.98
C THR A 106 -12.90 -43.73 4.10
N ARG A 107 -13.78 -42.73 4.09
CA ARG A 107 -15.24 -42.88 4.25
C ARG A 107 -16.04 -42.23 3.10
N PRO A 108 -15.68 -42.41 1.83
CA PRO A 108 -16.31 -41.67 0.73
C PRO A 108 -17.82 -41.96 0.56
N GLY A 109 -18.27 -43.14 1.01
CA GLY A 109 -19.69 -43.55 0.97
C GLY A 109 -20.54 -43.09 2.15
N MET A 110 -19.95 -42.50 3.20
CA MET A 110 -20.69 -41.99 4.35
C MET A 110 -21.59 -40.84 3.93
N ALA A 111 -22.86 -40.88 4.34
CA ALA A 111 -23.79 -39.79 4.07
C ALA A 111 -23.41 -38.56 4.91
N MET A 112 -23.56 -37.35 4.35
CA MET A 112 -23.30 -36.12 5.12
C MET A 112 -24.26 -35.98 6.32
N THR A 113 -25.45 -36.57 6.24
CA THR A 113 -26.42 -36.65 7.34
C THR A 113 -25.94 -37.53 8.49
N GLU A 114 -25.20 -38.60 8.18
CA GLU A 114 -24.57 -39.48 9.18
C GLU A 114 -23.45 -38.72 9.89
N LEU A 115 -22.56 -38.07 9.14
CA LEU A 115 -21.49 -37.23 9.70
C LEU A 115 -22.05 -36.12 10.60
N TYR A 116 -23.09 -35.42 10.15
CA TYR A 116 -23.82 -34.44 10.96
C TYR A 116 -24.32 -35.05 12.29
N GLY A 117 -24.94 -36.23 12.23
CA GLY A 117 -25.43 -36.94 13.41
C GLY A 117 -24.32 -37.28 14.40
N MET A 118 -23.14 -37.69 13.91
CA MET A 118 -21.99 -37.96 14.76
C MET A 118 -21.45 -36.67 15.43
N LEU A 119 -21.36 -35.56 14.68
CA LEU A 119 -20.93 -34.27 15.23
C LEU A 119 -21.91 -33.76 16.30
N ALA A 120 -23.22 -33.93 16.06
CA ALA A 120 -24.26 -33.55 17.01
C ALA A 120 -24.21 -34.39 18.29
N GLN A 121 -23.92 -35.69 18.19
CA GLN A 121 -23.75 -36.57 19.35
C GLN A 121 -22.53 -36.20 20.20
N GLU A 122 -21.41 -35.83 19.56
CA GLU A 122 -20.17 -35.49 20.29
C GLU A 122 -20.33 -34.25 21.18
N ILE A 123 -21.18 -33.30 20.78
CA ILE A 123 -21.41 -32.07 21.54
C ILE A 123 -22.58 -32.17 22.53
N ALA A 124 -23.35 -33.26 22.52
CA ALA A 124 -24.53 -33.42 23.36
C ALA A 124 -24.19 -33.25 24.85
N PRO A 125 -25.04 -32.59 25.67
CA PRO A 125 -26.39 -32.09 25.36
C PRO A 125 -26.42 -30.66 24.75
N ARG A 126 -25.32 -30.16 24.18
CA ARG A 126 -25.33 -28.85 23.48
C ARG A 126 -25.89 -29.00 22.07
N ARG A 127 -26.48 -27.92 21.56
CA ARG A 127 -27.05 -27.85 20.20
C ARG A 127 -26.05 -27.21 19.25
N MET A 128 -25.99 -27.72 18.02
CA MET A 128 -25.13 -27.19 16.97
C MET A 128 -25.55 -25.77 16.57
N VAL A 129 -24.58 -24.87 16.45
CA VAL A 129 -24.71 -23.62 15.68
C VAL A 129 -23.81 -23.76 14.46
N GLU A 130 -24.42 -23.78 13.28
CA GLU A 130 -23.72 -23.90 12.02
C GLU A 130 -24.00 -22.68 11.15
N LYS A 131 -22.92 -22.14 10.59
CA LYS A 131 -22.96 -21.05 9.63
C LYS A 131 -21.93 -21.35 8.56
N SER A 132 -22.39 -21.52 7.33
CA SER A 132 -21.55 -21.58 6.12
C SER A 132 -22.16 -20.69 5.02
N PRO A 133 -21.48 -19.66 4.52
CA PRO A 133 -22.03 -18.77 3.48
C PRO A 133 -22.46 -19.51 2.19
N HIS A 134 -21.83 -20.64 1.87
CA HIS A 134 -22.17 -21.45 0.71
C HIS A 134 -23.50 -22.23 0.84
N MET A 135 -24.09 -22.31 2.03
CA MET A 135 -25.40 -22.95 2.20
C MET A 135 -26.48 -22.25 1.39
N ILE A 136 -26.34 -20.93 1.18
CA ILE A 136 -27.32 -20.12 0.48
C ILE A 136 -26.96 -19.88 -0.98
N SER A 137 -25.97 -20.59 -1.54
CA SER A 137 -25.59 -20.42 -2.96
C SER A 137 -26.54 -21.12 -3.92
N SER A 138 -27.26 -22.16 -3.46
CA SER A 138 -28.23 -22.91 -4.25
C SER A 138 -29.43 -23.37 -3.41
N ALA A 139 -30.59 -23.50 -4.05
CA ALA A 139 -31.79 -24.04 -3.38
C ALA A 139 -31.60 -25.50 -2.94
N ALA A 140 -30.77 -26.26 -3.67
CA ALA A 140 -30.45 -27.64 -3.34
C ALA A 140 -29.69 -27.75 -2.00
N HIS A 141 -28.78 -26.81 -1.71
CA HIS A 141 -28.06 -26.78 -0.43
C HIS A 141 -29.02 -26.51 0.74
N LEU A 142 -29.91 -25.53 0.60
CA LEU A 142 -30.94 -25.23 1.61
C LEU A 142 -31.87 -26.42 1.85
N ALA A 143 -32.34 -27.07 0.79
CA ALA A 143 -33.18 -28.27 0.89
C ALA A 143 -32.44 -29.45 1.58
N ARG A 144 -31.13 -29.59 1.38
CA ARG A 144 -30.33 -30.60 2.08
C ARG A 144 -30.24 -30.33 3.58
N ILE A 145 -30.17 -29.06 4.00
CA ILE A 145 -30.13 -28.71 5.42
C ILE A 145 -31.43 -29.13 6.11
N ASP A 146 -32.59 -28.81 5.54
CA ASP A 146 -33.89 -29.22 6.11
C ASP A 146 -34.06 -30.74 6.14
N ARG A 147 -33.57 -31.47 5.12
CA ARG A 147 -33.55 -32.94 5.16
C ARG A 147 -32.63 -33.50 6.26
N MET A 148 -31.48 -32.86 6.48
CA MET A 148 -30.47 -33.27 7.45
C MET A 148 -30.91 -32.96 8.89
N ALA A 149 -31.59 -31.83 9.08
CA ALA A 149 -32.03 -31.32 10.37
C ALA A 149 -33.47 -30.80 10.29
N PRO A 150 -34.48 -31.69 10.23
CA PRO A 150 -35.87 -31.32 9.98
C PRO A 150 -36.53 -30.53 11.11
N ASP A 151 -35.92 -30.43 12.29
CA ASP A 151 -36.38 -29.65 13.43
C ASP A 151 -35.52 -28.39 13.68
N ALA A 152 -34.63 -28.04 12.74
CA ALA A 152 -33.74 -26.89 12.84
C ALA A 152 -34.47 -25.55 13.02
N ILE A 153 -33.80 -24.65 13.74
CA ILE A 153 -34.14 -23.24 13.82
C ILE A 153 -33.24 -22.46 12.86
N TYR A 154 -33.83 -21.61 12.04
CA TYR A 154 -33.12 -20.79 11.06
C TYR A 154 -33.06 -19.34 11.51
N LEU A 155 -31.86 -18.85 11.78
CA LEU A 155 -31.61 -17.45 12.10
C LEU A 155 -31.22 -16.72 10.81
N HIS A 156 -32.16 -15.98 10.23
CA HIS A 156 -31.92 -15.12 9.07
C HIS A 156 -31.30 -13.80 9.49
N VAL A 157 -30.01 -13.65 9.22
CA VAL A 157 -29.25 -12.42 9.48
C VAL A 157 -29.27 -11.54 8.23
N THR A 158 -29.66 -10.29 8.43
CA THR A 158 -29.67 -9.25 7.38
C THR A 158 -28.60 -8.20 7.66
N ARG A 159 -28.10 -7.59 6.59
CA ARG A 159 -27.21 -6.42 6.61
C ARG A 159 -27.71 -5.41 5.57
N HIS A 160 -27.60 -4.12 5.87
CA HIS A 160 -28.00 -3.05 4.96
C HIS A 160 -27.31 -3.22 3.59
N PRO A 161 -28.03 -3.17 2.45
CA PRO A 161 -27.46 -3.48 1.13
C PRO A 161 -26.29 -2.58 0.73
N PHE A 162 -26.36 -1.28 1.06
CA PHE A 162 -25.26 -0.35 0.84
C PHE A 162 -24.00 -0.73 1.62
N SER A 163 -24.11 -1.02 2.93
CA SER A 163 -22.96 -1.36 3.76
C SER A 163 -22.39 -2.75 3.41
N ALA A 164 -23.27 -3.70 3.04
CA ALA A 164 -22.90 -5.00 2.52
C ALA A 164 -22.12 -4.86 1.20
N GLY A 165 -22.64 -4.11 0.22
CA GLY A 165 -21.97 -3.86 -1.06
C GLY A 165 -20.62 -3.16 -0.90
N VAL A 166 -20.50 -2.18 0.00
CA VAL A 166 -19.21 -1.56 0.36
C VAL A 166 -18.25 -2.61 0.92
N SER A 167 -18.70 -3.45 1.85
CA SER A 167 -17.87 -4.49 2.46
C SER A 167 -17.42 -5.54 1.46
N MET A 168 -18.30 -6.00 0.57
CA MET A 168 -17.99 -6.97 -0.48
C MET A 168 -16.97 -6.41 -1.47
N ASN A 169 -17.06 -5.14 -1.84
CA ASN A 169 -16.13 -4.51 -2.78
C ASN A 169 -14.77 -4.16 -2.16
N LYS A 170 -14.73 -3.84 -0.85
CA LYS A 170 -13.48 -3.57 -0.12
C LYS A 170 -12.67 -4.82 0.21
N THR A 171 -13.32 -5.97 0.32
CA THR A 171 -12.66 -7.23 0.68
C THR A 171 -12.26 -7.98 -0.59
N GLU A 172 -11.01 -7.78 -1.04
CA GLU A 172 -10.52 -8.20 -2.36
C GLU A 172 -10.73 -9.69 -2.65
N TRP A 173 -10.37 -10.57 -1.71
CA TRP A 173 -10.54 -12.02 -1.89
C TRP A 173 -12.01 -12.41 -2.09
N PHE A 174 -12.92 -11.75 -1.38
CA PHE A 174 -14.36 -12.00 -1.49
C PHE A 174 -14.91 -11.42 -2.80
N ARG A 175 -14.48 -10.21 -3.17
CA ARG A 175 -14.83 -9.58 -4.46
C ARG A 175 -14.39 -10.45 -5.62
N LEU A 176 -13.15 -10.94 -5.61
CA LEU A 176 -12.60 -11.79 -6.65
C LEU A 176 -13.36 -13.13 -6.75
N ALA A 177 -13.69 -13.74 -5.61
CA ALA A 177 -14.51 -14.95 -5.57
C ALA A 177 -15.88 -14.73 -6.21
N LEU A 178 -16.54 -13.59 -5.97
CA LEU A 178 -17.79 -13.24 -6.65
C LEU A 178 -17.59 -12.98 -8.14
N MET A 179 -16.55 -12.23 -8.53
CA MET A 179 -16.28 -11.90 -9.93
C MET A 179 -16.00 -13.13 -10.79
N LEU A 180 -15.24 -14.10 -10.26
CA LEU A 180 -14.83 -15.29 -11.00
C LEU A 180 -15.81 -16.47 -10.86
N GLY A 181 -16.42 -16.62 -9.69
CA GLY A 181 -17.18 -17.81 -9.31
C GLY A 181 -18.69 -17.64 -9.31
N ASP A 182 -19.21 -16.40 -9.29
CA ASP A 182 -20.63 -16.16 -9.11
C ASP A 182 -21.19 -15.12 -10.08
N ARG A 183 -21.76 -15.60 -11.21
CA ARG A 183 -22.55 -14.78 -12.13
C ARG A 183 -23.71 -14.06 -11.43
N GLN A 184 -24.10 -14.47 -10.22
CA GLN A 184 -25.13 -13.80 -9.44
C GLN A 184 -24.75 -12.40 -8.96
N ALA A 185 -23.47 -12.05 -8.98
CA ALA A 185 -22.99 -10.71 -8.65
C ALA A 185 -22.93 -9.76 -9.87
N TYR A 186 -23.49 -10.12 -11.02
CA TYR A 186 -23.45 -9.29 -12.23
C TYR A 186 -24.82 -8.69 -12.55
N ASP A 187 -24.79 -7.44 -13.00
CA ASP A 187 -25.91 -6.77 -13.64
C ASP A 187 -26.02 -7.21 -15.11
N ASP A 188 -26.85 -8.21 -15.36
CA ASP A 188 -27.10 -8.74 -16.71
C ASP A 188 -27.97 -7.79 -17.57
N ARG A 189 -28.46 -6.66 -17.02
CA ARG A 189 -29.24 -5.65 -17.78
C ARG A 189 -28.38 -4.78 -18.68
N GLN A 190 -27.06 -4.79 -18.47
CA GLN A 190 -26.09 -4.07 -19.29
C GLN A 190 -25.34 -5.03 -20.22
N VAL A 191 -24.91 -4.54 -21.39
CA VAL A 191 -24.15 -5.33 -22.37
C VAL A 191 -22.80 -4.64 -22.63
N PRO A 192 -21.66 -5.24 -22.23
CA PRO A 192 -21.54 -6.51 -21.48
C PRO A 192 -22.04 -6.39 -20.01
N PRO A 193 -22.38 -7.52 -19.35
CA PRO A 193 -22.77 -7.51 -17.93
C PRO A 193 -21.69 -6.90 -17.04
N VAL A 194 -22.10 -6.08 -16.08
CA VAL A 194 -21.19 -5.35 -15.18
C VAL A 194 -21.26 -5.94 -13.78
N PHE A 195 -20.10 -6.19 -13.16
CA PHE A 195 -20.05 -6.63 -11.77
C PHE A 195 -20.68 -5.59 -10.83
N ASP A 196 -21.59 -6.04 -9.99
CA ASP A 196 -22.34 -5.22 -9.05
C ASP A 196 -22.83 -6.06 -7.85
N ALA A 197 -22.16 -5.85 -6.72
CA ALA A 197 -22.36 -6.64 -5.49
C ALA A 197 -23.81 -6.61 -4.96
N GLN A 198 -24.62 -5.61 -5.35
CA GLN A 198 -26.03 -5.56 -4.93
C GLN A 198 -26.85 -6.75 -5.44
N PHE A 199 -26.47 -7.36 -6.58
CA PHE A 199 -27.19 -8.51 -7.12
C PHE A 199 -26.90 -9.79 -6.36
N TYR A 200 -25.68 -9.97 -5.85
CA TYR A 200 -25.38 -11.06 -4.94
C TYR A 200 -26.23 -10.91 -3.67
N TRP A 201 -26.25 -9.72 -3.06
CA TRP A 201 -27.09 -9.43 -1.90
C TRP A 201 -28.57 -9.75 -2.16
N LEU A 202 -29.13 -9.27 -3.29
CA LEU A 202 -30.53 -9.49 -3.66
C LEU A 202 -30.85 -10.98 -3.87
N ARG A 203 -30.05 -11.66 -4.69
CA ARG A 203 -30.29 -13.05 -5.08
C ARG A 203 -30.10 -14.00 -3.89
N SER A 204 -29.13 -13.74 -3.02
CA SER A 204 -28.94 -14.47 -1.76
C SER A 204 -30.15 -14.34 -0.84
N HIS A 205 -30.64 -13.12 -0.61
CA HIS A 205 -31.78 -12.91 0.28
C HIS A 205 -33.09 -13.45 -0.29
N ARG A 206 -33.34 -13.31 -1.60
CA ARG A 206 -34.51 -13.94 -2.24
C ARG A 206 -34.51 -15.45 -2.04
N ARG A 207 -33.37 -16.10 -2.27
CA ARG A 207 -33.26 -17.56 -2.08
C ARG A 207 -33.50 -17.99 -0.63
N ILE A 208 -33.01 -17.20 0.33
CA ILE A 208 -33.29 -17.44 1.76
C ILE A 208 -34.79 -17.31 2.03
N LEU A 209 -35.45 -16.26 1.53
CA LEU A 209 -36.88 -16.04 1.73
C LEU A 209 -37.74 -17.13 1.06
N ASP A 210 -37.40 -17.54 -0.16
CA ASP A 210 -38.08 -18.63 -0.87
C ASP A 210 -38.01 -19.94 -0.07
N PHE A 211 -36.85 -20.23 0.52
CA PHE A 211 -36.68 -21.38 1.41
C PHE A 211 -37.46 -21.21 2.71
N LEU A 212 -37.35 -20.07 3.38
CA LEU A 212 -38.02 -19.81 4.65
C LEU A 212 -39.56 -19.80 4.52
N ALA A 213 -40.10 -19.50 3.33
CA ALA A 213 -41.52 -19.64 3.04
C ALA A 213 -42.01 -21.10 3.14
N THR A 214 -41.11 -22.09 3.02
CA THR A 214 -41.44 -23.52 3.22
C THR A 214 -41.24 -23.99 4.66
N ILE A 215 -40.75 -23.12 5.55
CA ILE A 215 -40.41 -23.45 6.93
C ILE A 215 -41.46 -22.88 7.90
N PRO A 216 -41.91 -23.65 8.91
CA PRO A 216 -42.87 -23.14 9.90
C PRO A 216 -42.38 -21.85 10.59
N PRO A 217 -43.23 -20.83 10.78
CA PRO A 217 -42.86 -19.55 11.40
C PRO A 217 -42.14 -19.67 12.75
N GLU A 218 -42.49 -20.65 13.57
CA GLU A 218 -41.88 -20.93 14.88
C GLU A 218 -40.45 -21.46 14.81
N ARG A 219 -39.98 -21.85 13.61
CA ARG A 219 -38.61 -22.33 13.36
C ARG A 219 -37.74 -21.29 12.67
N GLN A 220 -38.22 -20.07 12.48
CA GLN A 220 -37.46 -19.03 11.79
C GLN A 220 -37.44 -17.74 12.60
N LEU A 221 -36.29 -17.07 12.54
CA LEU A 221 -36.09 -15.79 13.20
C LEU A 221 -35.29 -14.87 12.32
N ARG A 222 -35.84 -13.70 11.98
CA ARG A 222 -35.11 -12.65 11.25
C ARG A 222 -34.54 -11.62 12.22
N VAL A 223 -33.27 -11.30 12.05
CA VAL A 223 -32.55 -10.27 12.82
C VAL A 223 -31.73 -9.39 11.89
N ARG A 224 -31.58 -8.11 12.24
CA ARG A 224 -30.58 -7.23 11.61
C ARG A 224 -29.28 -7.42 12.35
N GLY A 225 -28.21 -7.78 11.65
CA GLY A 225 -26.91 -7.96 12.27
C GLY A 225 -26.39 -6.66 12.90
N GLU A 226 -26.83 -5.51 12.39
CA GLU A 226 -26.56 -4.21 13.01
C GLU A 226 -27.11 -4.10 14.43
N ASP A 227 -28.35 -4.55 14.67
CA ASP A 227 -28.99 -4.50 15.99
C ASP A 227 -28.28 -5.44 16.97
N VAL A 228 -27.91 -6.63 16.49
CA VAL A 228 -27.18 -7.63 17.29
C VAL A 228 -25.81 -7.10 17.72
N LEU A 229 -25.12 -6.35 16.88
CA LEU A 229 -23.79 -5.83 17.23
C LEU A 229 -23.84 -4.52 18.00
N SER A 230 -24.90 -3.71 17.86
CA SER A 230 -25.01 -2.45 18.58
C SER A 230 -25.33 -2.63 20.06
N ASP A 231 -26.12 -3.65 20.40
CA ASP A 231 -26.46 -4.02 21.77
C ASP A 231 -26.48 -5.56 21.88
N PRO A 232 -25.30 -6.20 21.88
CA PRO A 232 -25.22 -7.65 21.86
C PRO A 232 -25.83 -8.28 23.11
N GLY A 233 -25.73 -7.63 24.28
CA GLY A 233 -26.33 -8.15 25.51
C GLY A 233 -27.85 -8.32 25.36
N GLN A 234 -28.56 -7.24 25.02
CA GLN A 234 -30.02 -7.30 24.89
C GLN A 234 -30.44 -8.15 23.69
N ALA A 235 -29.81 -7.97 22.53
CA ALA A 235 -30.20 -8.67 21.31
C ALA A 235 -30.00 -10.19 21.42
N LEU A 236 -28.92 -10.64 22.06
CA LEU A 236 -28.69 -12.08 22.27
C LEU A 236 -29.66 -12.64 23.30
N ALA A 237 -30.00 -11.90 24.37
CA ALA A 237 -31.04 -12.30 25.32
C ALA A 237 -32.40 -12.48 24.61
N ASP A 238 -32.77 -11.55 23.74
CA ASP A 238 -34.02 -11.61 22.96
C ASP A 238 -34.03 -12.77 21.96
N ILE A 239 -32.90 -13.01 21.28
CA ILE A 239 -32.75 -14.17 20.39
C ILE A 239 -32.93 -15.45 21.21
N CYS A 240 -32.23 -15.60 22.33
CA CYS A 240 -32.31 -16.76 23.21
C CYS A 240 -33.75 -17.01 23.68
N ALA A 241 -34.43 -15.98 24.18
CA ALA A 241 -35.81 -16.09 24.65
C ALA A 241 -36.76 -16.57 23.54
N ARG A 242 -36.63 -16.03 22.32
CA ARG A 242 -37.49 -16.42 21.19
C ARG A 242 -37.25 -17.83 20.67
N ILE A 243 -36.04 -18.37 20.85
CA ILE A 243 -35.68 -19.71 20.39
C ILE A 243 -35.65 -20.76 21.52
N GLY A 244 -36.15 -20.39 22.71
CA GLY A 244 -36.27 -21.28 23.87
C GLY A 244 -34.93 -21.67 24.50
N LEU A 245 -33.99 -20.74 24.58
CA LEU A 245 -32.73 -20.85 25.32
C LEU A 245 -32.78 -20.06 26.62
N ASP A 246 -31.86 -20.38 27.53
CA ASP A 246 -31.57 -19.52 28.68
C ASP A 246 -31.18 -18.10 28.21
N SER A 247 -31.97 -17.12 28.60
CA SER A 247 -31.71 -15.70 28.32
C SER A 247 -31.18 -14.96 29.55
N GLY A 248 -30.73 -15.69 30.58
CA GLY A 248 -30.16 -15.13 31.80
C GLY A 248 -28.81 -14.44 31.57
N ALA A 249 -28.49 -13.48 32.44
CA ALA A 249 -27.29 -12.64 32.30
C ALA A 249 -25.99 -13.45 32.20
N GLN A 250 -25.86 -14.57 32.92
CA GLN A 250 -24.66 -15.40 32.85
C GLN A 250 -24.50 -16.13 31.51
N ALA A 251 -25.61 -16.59 30.92
CA ALA A 251 -25.58 -17.24 29.62
C ALA A 251 -25.23 -16.23 28.52
N VAL A 252 -25.83 -15.04 28.57
CA VAL A 252 -25.56 -13.93 27.66
C VAL A 252 -24.13 -13.43 27.79
N GLU A 253 -23.60 -13.29 29.00
CA GLU A 253 -22.21 -12.85 29.23
C GLU A 253 -21.20 -13.75 28.51
N ARG A 254 -21.36 -15.07 28.58
CA ARG A 254 -20.48 -16.00 27.85
C ARG A 254 -20.50 -15.76 26.34
N MET A 255 -21.66 -15.39 25.81
CA MET A 255 -21.81 -15.08 24.38
C MET A 255 -21.05 -13.83 23.95
N LEU A 256 -20.68 -12.96 24.89
CA LEU A 256 -19.84 -11.78 24.63
C LEU A 256 -18.34 -12.12 24.54
N HIS A 257 -17.97 -13.39 24.74
CA HIS A 257 -16.59 -13.89 24.67
C HIS A 257 -16.36 -14.90 23.53
N PRO A 258 -16.65 -14.56 22.26
CA PRO A 258 -16.47 -15.46 21.12
C PRO A 258 -15.03 -15.94 20.93
N GLU A 259 -14.04 -15.21 21.47
CA GLU A 259 -12.63 -15.61 21.48
C GLU A 259 -12.35 -16.90 22.27
N GLU A 260 -13.26 -17.34 23.13
CA GLU A 260 -13.12 -18.59 23.89
C GLU A 260 -13.44 -19.84 23.05
N SER A 261 -13.90 -19.68 21.80
CA SER A 261 -14.10 -20.81 20.90
C SER A 261 -12.75 -21.46 20.54
N PRO A 262 -12.65 -22.80 20.51
CA PRO A 262 -11.46 -23.48 19.99
C PRO A 262 -11.23 -23.20 18.50
N PHE A 263 -12.21 -22.64 17.79
CA PHE A 263 -12.13 -22.31 16.36
C PHE A 263 -11.98 -20.81 16.10
N ALA A 264 -11.88 -19.99 17.15
CA ALA A 264 -11.66 -18.54 17.07
C ALA A 264 -10.16 -18.19 16.97
N CYS A 265 -9.44 -18.93 16.14
CA CYS A 265 -8.01 -18.74 15.88
C CYS A 265 -7.63 -19.22 14.49
N LEU A 266 -6.50 -18.72 13.97
CA LEU A 266 -5.88 -19.28 12.78
C LEU A 266 -5.50 -20.75 13.02
N GLY A 267 -5.81 -21.59 12.04
CA GLY A 267 -5.44 -23.00 12.05
C GLY A 267 -4.02 -23.22 11.52
N PRO A 268 -3.56 -24.49 11.45
CA PRO A 268 -2.24 -24.84 10.94
C PRO A 268 -2.13 -24.62 9.43
N ALA A 269 -0.91 -24.70 8.86
CA ALA A 269 -0.66 -24.40 7.44
C ALA A 269 -1.50 -25.24 6.45
N ASN A 270 -1.85 -26.49 6.82
CA ASN A 270 -2.68 -27.37 6.00
C ASN A 270 -4.21 -27.13 6.16
N ALA A 271 -4.64 -26.34 7.15
CA ALA A 271 -6.01 -25.87 7.32
C ALA A 271 -6.07 -24.50 8.04
N PRO A 272 -5.61 -23.41 7.38
CA PRO A 272 -5.31 -22.13 8.06
C PRO A 272 -6.56 -21.36 8.53
N HIS A 273 -7.74 -21.62 7.95
CA HIS A 273 -8.97 -20.89 8.27
C HIS A 273 -10.10 -21.84 8.71
N GLY A 274 -11.33 -21.59 8.28
CA GLY A 274 -12.55 -22.23 8.76
C GLY A 274 -13.61 -21.23 9.20
N ASN A 275 -13.27 -19.94 9.25
CA ASN A 275 -14.17 -18.81 9.42
C ASN A 275 -13.62 -17.62 8.63
N ASP A 276 -14.34 -16.49 8.68
CA ASP A 276 -13.89 -15.23 8.09
C ASP A 276 -12.49 -14.84 8.60
N PRO A 277 -11.49 -14.62 7.72
CA PRO A 277 -10.13 -14.28 8.12
C PRO A 277 -10.06 -13.05 9.04
N ASP A 278 -10.87 -12.01 8.79
CA ASP A 278 -10.88 -10.78 9.58
C ASP A 278 -11.33 -11.06 11.04
N PHE A 279 -12.15 -12.09 11.25
CA PHE A 279 -12.56 -12.53 12.59
C PHE A 279 -11.48 -13.36 13.28
N LEU A 280 -10.79 -14.24 12.55
CA LEU A 280 -9.74 -15.09 13.12
C LEU A 280 -8.53 -14.28 13.61
N GLU A 281 -8.26 -13.12 13.00
CA GLU A 281 -7.23 -12.18 13.43
C GLU A 281 -7.58 -11.45 14.74
N ASN A 282 -8.87 -11.15 14.95
CA ASN A 282 -9.34 -10.47 16.15
C ASN A 282 -10.73 -11.00 16.56
N PRO A 283 -10.78 -12.11 17.31
CA PRO A 283 -12.02 -12.84 17.55
C PRO A 283 -12.91 -12.26 18.65
N ARG A 284 -12.61 -11.07 19.17
CA ARG A 284 -13.35 -10.45 20.28
C ARG A 284 -14.54 -9.63 19.78
N VAL A 285 -15.59 -9.51 20.61
CA VAL A 285 -16.65 -8.51 20.37
C VAL A 285 -16.05 -7.11 20.45
N ARG A 286 -16.32 -6.29 19.45
CA ARG A 286 -15.87 -4.90 19.38
C ARG A 286 -17.06 -3.98 19.53
N ALA A 287 -16.84 -2.83 20.16
CA ALA A 287 -17.82 -1.75 20.16
C ALA A 287 -18.23 -1.43 18.72
N TYR A 288 -19.52 -1.48 18.45
CA TYR A 288 -20.07 -1.32 17.12
C TYR A 288 -21.18 -0.28 17.12
N THR A 289 -21.08 0.69 16.22
CA THR A 289 -22.12 1.66 15.95
C THR A 289 -22.61 1.43 14.52
N PRO A 290 -23.89 1.09 14.31
CA PRO A 290 -24.45 0.92 12.98
C PRO A 290 -24.21 2.15 12.11
N PRO A 291 -23.61 2.02 10.92
CA PRO A 291 -23.45 3.15 10.02
C PRO A 291 -24.82 3.54 9.47
N ARG A 292 -25.16 4.83 9.53
CA ARG A 292 -26.27 5.39 8.75
C ARG A 292 -25.91 5.27 7.27
N ALA A 293 -26.74 4.60 6.49
CA ALA A 293 -26.47 4.29 5.09
C ALA A 293 -27.70 4.59 4.23
N PRO A 294 -27.53 5.19 3.04
CA PRO A 294 -28.66 5.58 2.22
C PRO A 294 -29.19 4.39 1.41
N LEU A 295 -30.49 4.41 1.15
CA LEU A 295 -31.14 3.58 0.13
C LEU A 295 -31.24 4.30 -1.22
N SER A 296 -31.14 5.64 -1.20
CA SER A 296 -31.14 6.49 -2.39
C SER A 296 -29.72 6.95 -2.77
N GLY A 297 -29.55 7.34 -4.04
CA GLY A 297 -28.30 7.89 -4.55
C GLY A 297 -27.29 6.84 -5.08
N PRO A 298 -26.15 7.31 -5.60
CA PRO A 298 -25.18 6.46 -6.30
C PRO A 298 -24.45 5.51 -5.34
N VAL A 299 -24.17 4.29 -5.80
CA VAL A 299 -23.40 3.30 -5.05
C VAL A 299 -21.89 3.48 -5.30
N PRO A 300 -21.04 3.40 -4.26
CA PRO A 300 -19.63 3.77 -4.34
C PRO A 300 -18.75 2.76 -5.09
N TRP A 301 -19.28 1.58 -5.43
CA TRP A 301 -18.56 0.56 -6.19
C TRP A 301 -18.85 0.62 -7.70
N ARG A 302 -19.68 1.57 -8.14
CA ARG A 302 -19.97 1.80 -9.56
C ARG A 302 -19.58 3.21 -9.99
N ASN A 303 -18.85 3.29 -11.09
CA ASN A 303 -18.33 4.56 -11.63
C ASN A 303 -19.30 5.24 -12.61
N ASP A 304 -20.40 4.58 -12.97
CA ASP A 304 -21.42 5.09 -13.90
C ASP A 304 -22.55 5.85 -13.19
N GLY A 305 -22.40 6.12 -11.89
CA GLY A 305 -23.42 6.80 -11.09
C GLY A 305 -24.66 5.94 -10.79
N ALA A 306 -24.61 4.64 -11.07
CA ALA A 306 -25.72 3.74 -10.77
C ALA A 306 -26.07 3.73 -9.27
N THR A 307 -27.35 3.51 -8.98
CA THR A 307 -27.90 3.46 -7.62
C THR A 307 -28.24 2.03 -7.24
N LEU A 308 -28.74 1.83 -6.01
CA LEU A 308 -29.44 0.58 -5.69
C LEU A 308 -30.65 0.43 -6.63
N CYS A 309 -30.87 -0.77 -7.14
CA CYS A 309 -32.01 -1.03 -8.01
C CYS A 309 -33.31 -1.10 -7.20
N PRO A 310 -34.48 -0.86 -7.84
CA PRO A 310 -35.77 -0.84 -7.14
C PRO A 310 -36.03 -2.12 -6.33
N GLU A 311 -35.61 -3.27 -6.84
CA GLU A 311 -35.77 -4.56 -6.16
C GLU A 311 -34.94 -4.68 -4.88
N VAL A 312 -33.73 -4.11 -4.87
CA VAL A 312 -32.88 -4.07 -3.67
C VAL A 312 -33.47 -3.13 -2.64
N ILE A 313 -33.96 -1.96 -3.06
CA ILE A 313 -34.59 -0.98 -2.19
C ILE A 313 -35.84 -1.56 -1.53
N ALA A 314 -36.73 -2.18 -2.32
CA ALA A 314 -37.96 -2.79 -1.81
C ALA A 314 -37.67 -3.88 -0.77
N LEU A 315 -36.70 -4.77 -1.06
CA LEU A 315 -36.31 -5.82 -0.12
C LEU A 315 -35.65 -5.27 1.15
N ALA A 316 -34.84 -4.21 1.03
CA ALA A 316 -34.24 -3.56 2.19
C ALA A 316 -35.29 -2.93 3.11
N GLN A 317 -36.32 -2.31 2.54
CA GLN A 317 -37.45 -1.76 3.29
C GLN A 317 -38.24 -2.85 4.01
N GLU A 318 -38.42 -4.03 3.40
CA GLU A 318 -39.04 -5.20 4.04
C GLU A 318 -38.24 -5.70 5.25
N PHE A 319 -36.91 -5.58 5.19
CA PHE A 319 -36.01 -5.88 6.33
C PHE A 319 -35.96 -4.76 7.37
N GLY A 320 -36.72 -3.68 7.19
CA GLY A 320 -36.77 -2.56 8.13
C GLY A 320 -35.62 -1.57 7.99
N TYR A 321 -34.88 -1.58 6.87
CA TYR A 321 -33.95 -0.52 6.53
C TYR A 321 -34.70 0.68 5.96
N ARG A 322 -34.28 1.88 6.36
CA ARG A 322 -34.85 3.15 5.91
C ARG A 322 -33.79 3.91 5.12
N ASP A 323 -34.24 4.85 4.31
CA ASP A 323 -33.31 5.78 3.68
C ASP A 323 -32.77 6.73 4.74
N GLU A 324 -31.65 6.33 5.34
CA GLU A 324 -30.97 7.11 6.35
C GLU A 324 -29.78 7.75 5.68
N GLN A 325 -29.93 9.04 5.36
CA GLN A 325 -28.80 9.83 4.92
C GLN A 325 -27.68 9.66 5.96
N PRO A 326 -26.46 9.31 5.53
CA PRO A 326 -25.36 9.08 6.43
C PRO A 326 -25.28 10.25 7.40
N GLY A 327 -25.25 9.95 8.69
CA GLY A 327 -25.06 10.97 9.71
C GLY A 327 -23.77 11.71 9.41
N PRO A 328 -23.60 12.93 9.93
CA PRO A 328 -22.31 13.59 9.81
C PRO A 328 -21.24 12.61 10.28
N LYS A 329 -20.24 12.37 9.43
CA LYS A 329 -19.00 11.68 9.81
C LYS A 329 -18.54 12.25 11.16
N PRO A 330 -17.83 11.49 12.03
CA PRO A 330 -17.16 12.08 13.19
C PRO A 330 -16.52 13.39 12.73
N ALA A 331 -16.83 14.48 13.44
CA ALA A 331 -16.51 15.81 12.95
C ALA A 331 -15.04 15.82 12.53
N ARG A 332 -14.81 15.92 11.21
CA ARG A 332 -13.69 16.73 10.76
C ARG A 332 -13.83 18.05 11.51
N PRO A 333 -12.75 18.70 11.96
CA PRO A 333 -12.86 20.01 12.56
C PRO A 333 -13.88 20.83 11.77
N SER A 334 -14.83 21.44 12.50
CA SER A 334 -15.88 22.33 11.99
C SER A 334 -15.37 23.17 10.83
N ASP A 335 -16.26 23.56 9.90
CA ASP A 335 -16.06 24.46 8.74
C ASP A 335 -14.64 24.97 8.52
N PRO A 336 -14.08 24.82 7.29
CA PRO A 336 -12.66 25.05 7.04
C PRO A 336 -12.18 26.26 7.85
N PRO A 337 -11.05 26.20 8.58
CA PRO A 337 -10.39 27.45 8.85
C PRO A 337 -10.16 28.00 7.44
N THR A 338 -10.92 29.02 7.09
CA THR A 338 -10.67 29.80 5.89
C THR A 338 -9.19 30.08 5.94
N TRP A 339 -8.52 29.93 4.79
CA TRP A 339 -7.15 30.41 4.70
C TRP A 339 -7.09 31.79 5.37
N PRO A 340 -6.07 32.05 6.20
CA PRO A 340 -5.95 33.36 6.82
C PRO A 340 -6.14 34.44 5.76
N ASP A 341 -6.95 35.45 6.04
CA ASP A 341 -7.16 36.60 5.15
C ASP A 341 -5.94 37.54 5.25
N ALA A 342 -4.76 36.95 5.10
CA ALA A 342 -3.45 37.52 5.31
C ALA A 342 -2.50 36.97 4.24
N ALA A 343 -1.57 37.79 3.77
CA ALA A 343 -0.63 37.39 2.73
C ALA A 343 0.36 36.32 3.24
N LEU A 344 0.73 35.38 2.38
CA LEU A 344 1.77 34.39 2.66
C LEU A 344 3.15 35.05 2.77
N THR A 345 3.79 34.95 3.93
CA THR A 345 5.09 35.56 4.25
C THR A 345 6.24 34.54 4.29
N SER A 346 5.96 33.26 4.53
CA SER A 346 6.98 32.21 4.50
C SER A 346 6.44 30.87 4.00
N LEU A 347 7.32 30.11 3.36
CA LEU A 347 7.10 28.73 2.94
C LEU A 347 8.41 27.97 3.16
N VAL A 348 8.39 27.01 4.09
CA VAL A 348 9.56 26.21 4.48
C VAL A 348 9.18 24.74 4.59
N THR A 349 10.16 23.83 4.55
CA THR A 349 9.92 22.42 4.85
C THR A 349 9.48 22.23 6.30
N ASP A 350 8.63 21.24 6.57
CA ASP A 350 8.03 21.05 7.88
C ASP A 350 8.91 20.27 8.88
N GLY A 351 10.07 20.84 9.21
CA GLY A 351 10.96 20.35 10.28
C GLY A 351 12.27 19.73 9.81
N PRO A 352 13.17 19.39 10.76
CA PRO A 352 14.41 18.70 10.49
C PRO A 352 14.13 17.26 10.09
N GLY A 353 14.93 16.72 9.16
CA GLY A 353 14.68 15.39 8.61
C GLY A 353 13.45 15.34 7.71
N VAL A 354 13.19 16.36 6.90
CA VAL A 354 12.46 16.20 5.63
C VAL A 354 13.47 15.62 4.63
N PRO A 355 13.62 14.28 4.54
CA PRO A 355 14.77 13.59 3.96
C PRO A 355 14.38 13.18 2.56
N MET A 356 14.38 14.12 1.62
CA MET A 356 14.22 13.68 0.25
C MET A 356 15.04 14.52 -0.69
N ALA A 357 15.74 13.80 -1.55
CA ALA A 357 16.00 14.22 -2.91
C ALA A 357 14.80 15.01 -3.49
N HIS A 358 13.59 14.47 -3.38
CA HIS A 358 12.38 15.05 -3.94
C HIS A 358 11.75 16.24 -3.17
N ALA A 359 12.22 16.61 -1.97
CA ALA A 359 11.64 17.72 -1.19
C ALA A 359 12.64 18.74 -0.64
N ASN A 360 13.93 18.42 -0.59
CA ASN A 360 14.95 19.41 -0.28
C ASN A 360 15.32 20.20 -1.55
N LEU A 361 15.72 21.45 -1.40
CA LEU A 361 15.87 22.34 -2.54
C LEU A 361 17.09 22.01 -3.43
N LEU A 362 18.14 21.42 -2.87
CA LEU A 362 19.37 21.08 -3.61
C LEU A 362 19.45 19.63 -4.10
N ASP A 363 18.46 18.80 -3.81
CA ASP A 363 18.44 17.37 -4.11
C ASP A 363 19.65 16.58 -3.56
N ASN A 364 20.22 17.02 -2.43
CA ASN A 364 21.46 16.42 -1.90
C ASN A 364 21.24 15.24 -0.93
N SER A 365 19.98 14.91 -0.62
CA SER A 365 19.58 13.85 0.32
C SER A 365 20.27 13.88 1.70
N TYR A 366 20.77 15.05 2.13
CA TYR A 366 21.39 15.25 3.44
C TYR A 366 20.35 15.64 4.49
N CYS A 367 20.46 15.05 5.68
CA CYS A 367 19.64 15.35 6.84
C CYS A 367 20.48 15.71 8.06
N GLU A 368 20.18 16.87 8.63
CA GLU A 368 20.79 17.35 9.87
C GLU A 368 20.13 16.69 11.09
N LEU A 369 20.21 15.36 11.16
CA LEU A 369 19.82 14.55 12.30
C LEU A 369 21.02 13.73 12.80
N PRO A 370 21.15 13.48 14.11
CA PRO A 370 22.12 12.51 14.60
C PRO A 370 21.89 11.16 13.91
N PRO A 371 22.92 10.46 13.44
CA PRO A 371 22.70 9.23 12.69
C PRO A 371 22.35 8.06 13.62
N MET A 372 21.43 7.19 13.18
CA MET A 372 21.14 5.90 13.79
C MET A 372 22.31 4.92 13.61
N GLN A 373 23.16 4.78 14.64
CA GLN A 373 24.35 3.94 14.60
C GLN A 373 24.10 2.46 14.88
N ALA A 374 23.02 2.13 15.58
CA ALA A 374 22.64 0.77 15.94
C ALA A 374 21.14 0.56 15.71
N LEU A 375 20.77 -0.67 15.34
CA LEU A 375 19.39 -1.09 15.18
C LEU A 375 18.98 -1.91 16.40
N THR A 376 17.90 -1.49 17.06
CA THR A 376 17.36 -2.17 18.25
C THR A 376 16.04 -2.88 17.96
N ARG A 377 15.20 -2.31 17.09
CA ARG A 377 13.88 -2.85 16.79
C ARG A 377 13.47 -2.54 15.35
N VAL A 378 12.75 -3.49 14.75
CA VAL A 378 12.04 -3.30 13.48
C VAL A 378 10.57 -3.60 13.72
N ASP A 379 9.71 -2.63 13.49
CA ASP A 379 8.26 -2.79 13.45
C ASP A 379 7.80 -2.85 12.00
N TYR A 380 7.10 -3.92 11.64
CA TYR A 380 6.66 -4.15 10.28
C TYR A 380 5.13 -4.05 10.17
N ARG A 381 4.66 -3.33 9.13
CA ARG A 381 3.25 -3.13 8.81
C ARG A 381 2.99 -3.67 7.40
N PRO A 382 2.34 -4.84 7.24
CA PRO A 382 2.18 -5.49 5.94
C PRO A 382 1.15 -4.81 5.03
N ALA A 383 0.29 -3.96 5.57
CA ALA A 383 -0.76 -3.27 4.81
C ALA A 383 -0.85 -1.78 5.21
N PRO A 384 -1.13 -0.87 4.25
CA PRO A 384 -1.27 -1.13 2.81
C PRO A 384 0.05 -1.63 2.19
N ALA A 385 -0.03 -2.48 1.17
CA ALA A 385 1.09 -3.31 0.73
C ALA A 385 1.78 -2.81 -0.54
N ILE A 386 1.05 -2.09 -1.41
CA ILE A 386 1.49 -1.81 -2.78
C ILE A 386 2.01 -0.36 -2.92
N GLY A 387 3.33 -0.22 -2.88
CA GLY A 387 4.05 0.99 -3.30
C GLY A 387 4.70 0.82 -4.68
N TRP A 388 5.16 1.90 -5.31
CA TRP A 388 5.89 1.84 -6.59
C TRP A 388 7.11 2.79 -6.66
N ILE A 389 7.68 2.97 -7.86
CA ILE A 389 9.03 3.49 -8.18
C ILE A 389 9.40 4.82 -7.51
N ASN A 390 8.45 5.66 -7.10
CA ASN A 390 8.75 7.01 -6.63
C ASN A 390 8.48 7.29 -5.13
N PHE A 391 7.99 6.35 -4.32
CA PHE A 391 7.54 6.72 -2.96
C PHE A 391 7.91 5.75 -1.85
N GLY A 392 8.66 6.31 -0.90
CA GLY A 392 8.79 5.80 0.46
C GLY A 392 7.92 6.55 1.45
N SER A 393 8.43 6.67 2.66
CA SER A 393 7.80 7.41 3.74
C SER A 393 8.43 8.80 3.85
N TYR A 394 7.70 9.76 4.39
CA TYR A 394 8.07 11.17 4.45
C TYR A 394 7.90 11.66 5.86
N THR A 395 8.94 12.21 6.47
CA THR A 395 8.90 12.60 7.88
C THR A 395 8.91 14.12 8.04
N ALA A 396 8.12 14.60 9.01
CA ALA A 396 7.99 16.00 9.36
C ALA A 396 7.74 16.12 10.87
N GLY A 397 8.80 16.31 11.66
CA GLY A 397 8.75 16.48 13.11
C GLY A 397 8.15 15.29 13.88
N ASP A 398 6.82 15.25 13.95
CA ASP A 398 5.98 14.29 14.69
C ASP A 398 5.12 13.40 13.77
N LEU A 399 5.28 13.50 12.46
CA LEU A 399 4.41 12.87 11.46
C LEU A 399 5.24 12.17 10.39
N ALA A 400 4.87 10.94 10.03
CA ALA A 400 5.38 10.26 8.85
C ALA A 400 4.25 9.96 7.86
N VAL A 401 4.37 10.36 6.59
CA VAL A 401 3.38 10.08 5.54
C VAL A 401 3.97 9.09 4.55
N SER A 402 3.36 7.92 4.43
CA SER A 402 3.72 6.90 3.43
C SER A 402 2.72 6.93 2.28
N VAL A 403 3.18 6.59 1.08
CA VAL A 403 2.38 6.67 -0.15
C VAL A 403 2.21 5.29 -0.76
N PHE A 404 1.02 5.02 -1.27
CA PHE A 404 0.66 3.75 -1.89
C PHE A 404 0.00 3.98 -3.23
N ASP A 405 0.34 3.13 -4.19
CA ASP A 405 -0.05 3.30 -5.59
C ASP A 405 -1.25 2.44 -5.99
N SER A 406 -1.65 1.48 -5.17
CA SER A 406 -2.85 0.70 -5.44
C SER A 406 -4.10 1.59 -5.43
N ARG A 407 -4.94 1.44 -6.45
CA ARG A 407 -6.26 2.09 -6.50
C ARG A 407 -7.20 1.58 -5.40
N ASP A 408 -6.95 0.37 -4.91
CA ASP A 408 -7.79 -0.33 -3.94
C ASP A 408 -7.35 -0.02 -2.49
N GLU A 409 -6.20 0.64 -2.31
CA GLU A 409 -5.64 1.10 -1.04
C GLU A 409 -5.70 2.65 -0.89
N PRO A 410 -5.59 3.19 0.33
CA PRO A 410 -5.42 4.63 0.54
C PRO A 410 -4.15 5.15 -0.14
N ALA A 411 -4.25 6.26 -0.88
CA ALA A 411 -3.09 6.84 -1.56
C ALA A 411 -2.00 7.34 -0.59
N LEU A 412 -2.39 7.92 0.54
CA LEU A 412 -1.49 8.37 1.60
C LEU A 412 -1.95 7.83 2.96
N VAL A 413 -0.99 7.38 3.78
CA VAL A 413 -1.20 7.00 5.18
C VAL A 413 -0.23 7.75 6.05
N ALA A 414 -0.75 8.50 7.02
CA ALA A 414 0.04 9.08 8.08
C ALA A 414 0.19 8.13 9.25
N THR A 415 1.41 8.08 9.77
CA THR A 415 1.83 7.26 10.89
C THR A 415 2.56 8.15 11.87
N ASP A 416 2.30 7.99 13.17
CA ASP A 416 3.18 8.52 14.21
C ASP A 416 4.47 7.70 14.17
N PRO A 417 5.62 8.30 13.80
CA PRO A 417 6.85 7.55 13.66
C PRO A 417 7.37 7.00 15.01
N ARG A 418 6.91 7.53 16.14
CA ARG A 418 7.32 7.12 17.50
C ARG A 418 6.61 5.85 17.94
N SER A 419 5.29 5.80 17.81
CA SER A 419 4.46 4.65 18.19
C SER A 419 4.28 3.64 17.06
N GLY A 420 4.38 4.07 15.80
CA GLY A 420 4.02 3.29 14.63
C GLY A 420 2.50 3.14 14.44
N GLU A 421 1.69 3.96 15.12
CA GLU A 421 0.23 4.00 14.95
C GLU A 421 -0.17 4.85 13.74
N THR A 422 -1.21 4.41 13.03
CA THR A 422 -1.80 5.19 11.96
C THR A 422 -2.58 6.38 12.52
N LEU A 423 -2.19 7.60 12.14
CA LEU A 423 -2.85 8.85 12.52
C LEU A 423 -4.06 9.15 11.64
N TRP A 424 -3.89 9.01 10.32
CA TRP A 424 -4.96 9.17 9.34
C TRP A 424 -4.60 8.50 8.01
N GLN A 425 -5.59 8.31 7.16
CA GLN A 425 -5.41 7.80 5.79
C GLN A 425 -6.35 8.53 4.83
N THR A 426 -5.91 8.74 3.60
CA THR A 426 -6.74 9.40 2.58
C THR A 426 -7.93 8.55 2.16
N ALA A 427 -9.01 9.20 1.74
CA ALA A 427 -10.10 8.51 1.07
C ALA A 427 -9.65 7.97 -0.32
N PRO A 428 -10.24 6.86 -0.82
CA PRO A 428 -9.79 6.23 -2.07
C PRO A 428 -9.86 7.13 -3.32
N ASP A 429 -10.67 8.19 -3.29
CA ASP A 429 -10.85 9.16 -4.38
C ASP A 429 -9.77 10.25 -4.43
N VAL A 430 -8.90 10.34 -3.42
CA VAL A 430 -7.75 11.25 -3.42
C VAL A 430 -6.63 10.63 -4.25
N LEU A 431 -6.02 11.42 -5.15
CA LEU A 431 -4.98 10.97 -6.08
C LEU A 431 -5.44 9.73 -6.87
N PRO A 432 -6.57 9.80 -7.61
CA PRO A 432 -7.09 8.65 -8.36
C PRO A 432 -6.13 8.30 -9.51
N PRO A 433 -6.10 7.03 -9.96
CA PRO A 433 -5.35 6.67 -11.16
C PRO A 433 -5.87 7.44 -12.39
N SER A 434 -4.96 7.80 -13.29
CA SER A 434 -5.27 8.48 -14.56
C SER A 434 -5.22 7.52 -15.76
N GLY A 435 -6.11 7.71 -16.73
CA GLY A 435 -6.07 6.95 -18.00
C GLY A 435 -6.38 5.46 -17.82
N GLN A 436 -5.61 4.59 -18.49
CA GLN A 436 -5.78 3.13 -18.41
C GLN A 436 -4.95 2.45 -17.30
N SER A 437 -4.12 3.19 -16.57
CA SER A 437 -3.29 2.62 -15.49
C SER A 437 -4.16 2.14 -14.32
N ARG A 438 -3.84 0.97 -13.77
CA ARG A 438 -4.41 0.50 -12.49
C ARG A 438 -3.73 1.10 -11.26
N LEU A 439 -2.52 1.64 -11.42
CA LEU A 439 -1.76 2.31 -10.36
C LEU A 439 -1.95 3.82 -10.40
N ARG A 440 -1.91 4.46 -9.24
CA ARG A 440 -2.08 5.91 -9.05
C ARG A 440 -0.90 6.70 -9.58
N TRP A 441 0.32 6.15 -9.50
CA TRP A 441 1.57 6.83 -9.81
C TRP A 441 1.65 8.18 -9.11
N VAL A 442 1.49 8.18 -7.79
CA VAL A 442 1.86 9.36 -7.02
C VAL A 442 3.34 9.62 -7.31
N SER A 443 3.69 10.86 -7.63
CA SER A 443 4.99 11.21 -8.24
C SER A 443 5.64 12.44 -7.59
N GLY A 444 4.89 13.25 -6.82
CA GLY A 444 5.46 14.30 -5.98
C GLY A 444 4.75 14.43 -4.64
N LEU A 445 5.52 14.61 -3.54
CA LEU A 445 4.99 14.99 -2.23
C LEU A 445 5.94 15.97 -1.52
N LEU A 446 5.38 16.98 -0.87
CA LEU A 446 6.09 18.00 -0.08
C LEU A 446 5.33 18.27 1.22
N MET A 447 6.00 18.11 2.35
CA MET A 447 5.50 18.52 3.66
C MET A 447 6.10 19.89 4.02
N ALA A 448 5.25 20.90 4.19
CA ALA A 448 5.69 22.28 4.33
C ALA A 448 4.89 23.05 5.39
N ARG A 449 5.52 24.08 5.95
CA ARG A 449 4.92 25.04 6.86
C ARG A 449 4.81 26.39 6.16
N LEU A 450 3.60 26.91 6.13
CA LEU A 450 3.24 28.22 5.58
C LEU A 450 3.08 29.20 6.73
N GLY A 451 3.72 30.36 6.64
CA GLY A 451 3.54 31.48 7.57
C GLY A 451 2.85 32.65 6.90
N PHE A 452 2.00 33.36 7.63
CA PHE A 452 1.16 34.44 7.13
C PHE A 452 1.46 35.77 7.83
N ALA A 453 1.04 36.88 7.21
CA ALA A 453 1.31 38.24 7.71
C ALA A 453 0.66 38.56 9.06
N ASP A 454 -0.42 37.86 9.40
CA ASP A 454 -1.07 37.93 10.72
C ASP A 454 -0.35 37.12 11.80
N GLY A 455 0.78 36.49 11.47
CA GLY A 455 1.57 35.64 12.36
C GLY A 455 1.08 34.20 12.44
N SER A 456 -0.05 33.85 11.80
CA SER A 456 -0.55 32.49 11.78
C SER A 456 0.37 31.57 10.97
N GLN A 457 0.35 30.28 11.31
CA GLN A 457 1.12 29.25 10.61
C GLN A 457 0.24 28.05 10.29
N ARG A 458 0.52 27.37 9.18
CA ARG A 458 -0.20 26.17 8.75
C ARG A 458 0.75 25.11 8.22
N ARG A 459 0.62 23.89 8.71
CA ARG A 459 1.31 22.70 8.18
C ARG A 459 0.47 22.09 7.06
N CYS A 460 1.07 21.92 5.90
CA CYS A 460 0.43 21.42 4.68
C CYS A 460 1.23 20.28 4.07
N ILE A 461 0.50 19.36 3.43
CA ILE A 461 1.04 18.25 2.66
C ILE A 461 0.55 18.44 1.24
N PHE A 462 1.47 18.72 0.33
CA PHE A 462 1.20 18.77 -1.10
C PHE A 462 1.53 17.42 -1.69
N ALA A 463 0.63 16.82 -2.45
CA ALA A 463 0.87 15.56 -3.14
C ALA A 463 0.27 15.60 -4.53
N GLY A 464 0.87 14.90 -5.49
CA GLY A 464 0.39 14.92 -6.86
C GLY A 464 0.69 13.65 -7.64
N ASN A 465 -0.22 13.36 -8.56
CA ASN A 465 -0.07 12.34 -9.58
C ASN A 465 -0.52 12.90 -10.94
N ALA A 466 -0.67 12.03 -11.93
CA ALA A 466 -1.09 12.42 -13.27
C ALA A 466 -2.54 12.94 -13.35
N ALA A 467 -3.40 12.65 -12.37
CA ALA A 467 -4.80 13.07 -12.36
C ALA A 467 -5.03 14.41 -11.64
N GLU A 468 -4.32 14.62 -10.53
CA GLU A 468 -4.48 15.83 -9.72
C GLU A 468 -3.26 16.14 -8.85
N ILE A 469 -3.19 17.39 -8.41
CA ILE A 469 -2.37 17.86 -7.29
C ILE A 469 -3.31 18.26 -6.17
N VAL A 470 -3.02 17.85 -4.94
CA VAL A 470 -3.84 18.11 -3.76
C VAL A 470 -3.00 18.77 -2.67
N CYS A 471 -3.65 19.61 -1.88
CA CYS A 471 -3.13 20.08 -0.60
C CYS A 471 -3.98 19.50 0.52
N LEU A 472 -3.34 18.88 1.50
CA LEU A 472 -3.94 18.41 2.73
C LEU A 472 -3.38 19.19 3.92
N ASP A 473 -4.17 19.35 4.98
CA ASP A 473 -3.61 19.75 6.27
C ASP A 473 -2.93 18.57 6.98
N HIS A 474 -2.28 18.85 8.11
CA HIS A 474 -1.62 17.84 8.96
C HIS A 474 -2.53 16.71 9.47
N THR A 475 -3.86 16.83 9.34
CA THR A 475 -4.85 15.80 9.73
C THR A 475 -5.33 14.95 8.56
N GLY A 476 -4.77 15.17 7.36
CA GLY A 476 -5.17 14.44 6.14
C GLY A 476 -6.46 14.96 5.52
N ARG A 477 -6.95 16.14 5.94
CA ARG A 477 -8.11 16.78 5.30
C ARG A 477 -7.64 17.57 4.08
N VAL A 478 -8.27 17.30 2.93
CA VAL A 478 -8.03 18.05 1.69
C VAL A 478 -8.51 19.50 1.84
N LEU A 479 -7.61 20.45 1.59
CA LEU A 479 -7.85 21.89 1.55
C LEU A 479 -8.24 22.36 0.15
N TRP A 480 -7.54 21.87 -0.87
CA TRP A 480 -7.87 22.10 -2.28
C TRP A 480 -7.38 20.95 -3.16
N ARG A 481 -7.96 20.84 -4.36
CA ARG A 481 -7.52 19.92 -5.43
C ARG A 481 -7.42 20.70 -6.74
N ASN A 482 -6.33 20.50 -7.47
CA ASN A 482 -6.13 21.00 -8.82
C ASN A 482 -6.02 19.80 -9.77
N ARG A 483 -7.06 19.57 -10.56
CA ARG A 483 -7.07 18.60 -11.66
C ARG A 483 -6.49 19.28 -12.90
N SER A 484 -5.18 19.48 -12.90
CA SER A 484 -4.48 20.16 -13.99
C SER A 484 -4.52 19.27 -15.24
N GLY A 485 -5.51 19.52 -16.09
CA GLY A 485 -5.95 18.62 -17.16
C GLY A 485 -4.95 18.25 -18.27
N ASP A 486 -3.74 18.82 -18.32
CA ASP A 486 -2.78 18.58 -19.41
C ASP A 486 -1.30 18.61 -18.97
N ALA A 487 -1.00 18.73 -17.67
CA ALA A 487 0.38 18.93 -17.21
C ALA A 487 1.17 17.61 -17.13
N GLY A 488 0.49 16.49 -16.85
CA GLY A 488 1.15 15.22 -16.51
C GLY A 488 1.64 15.16 -15.06
N PRO A 489 2.08 13.97 -14.58
CA PRO A 489 2.47 13.77 -13.18
C PRO A 489 3.68 14.64 -12.77
N PRO A 490 3.62 15.32 -11.60
CA PRO A 490 4.77 16.08 -11.08
C PRO A 490 5.88 15.13 -10.62
N ARG A 491 7.13 15.28 -11.07
CA ARG A 491 8.24 14.38 -10.65
C ARG A 491 8.76 14.57 -9.22
N CYS A 492 8.59 15.78 -8.72
CA CYS A 492 8.82 16.18 -7.33
C CYS A 492 8.05 17.48 -7.11
N ILE A 493 7.79 17.86 -5.86
CA ILE A 493 7.18 19.17 -5.56
C ILE A 493 8.17 19.94 -4.68
N ARG A 494 8.60 21.11 -5.16
CA ARG A 494 9.48 22.02 -4.42
C ARG A 494 8.83 23.38 -4.27
N PHE A 495 9.55 24.34 -3.72
CA PHE A 495 9.09 25.71 -3.64
C PHE A 495 10.19 26.71 -4.01
N THR A 496 9.75 27.89 -4.46
CA THR A 496 10.60 29.00 -4.92
C THR A 496 10.79 30.06 -3.84
N ALA A 497 11.78 30.94 -4.02
CA ALA A 497 12.04 32.05 -3.07
C ALA A 497 10.86 33.02 -2.96
N ASP A 498 10.08 33.17 -4.03
CA ASP A 498 8.81 33.93 -4.04
C ASP A 498 7.58 33.10 -3.62
N ARG A 499 7.82 31.98 -2.91
CA ARG A 499 6.82 31.19 -2.17
C ARG A 499 5.73 30.53 -3.02
N CYS A 500 6.07 30.14 -4.25
CA CYS A 500 5.23 29.24 -5.05
C CYS A 500 5.70 27.81 -4.93
N LEU A 501 4.79 26.86 -5.14
CA LEU A 501 5.17 25.49 -5.49
C LEU A 501 5.76 25.48 -6.90
N ILE A 502 6.75 24.62 -7.14
CA ILE A 502 7.34 24.40 -8.46
C ILE A 502 7.61 22.92 -8.69
N PHE A 503 7.27 22.46 -9.89
CA PHE A 503 7.49 21.07 -10.30
C PHE A 503 7.62 20.96 -11.82
N ALA A 504 8.38 19.97 -12.26
CA ALA A 504 8.44 19.57 -13.65
C ALA A 504 7.63 18.30 -13.90
N THR A 505 7.19 18.13 -15.13
CA THR A 505 6.27 17.05 -15.51
C THR A 505 6.84 16.20 -16.65
N THR A 506 6.45 14.93 -16.67
CA THR A 506 6.51 14.12 -17.90
C THR A 506 5.10 14.00 -18.46
N PRO A 507 4.88 14.30 -19.74
CA PRO A 507 3.57 14.16 -20.34
C PRO A 507 3.19 12.69 -20.51
N THR A 508 1.89 12.41 -20.50
CA THR A 508 1.34 11.08 -20.76
C THR A 508 1.37 10.73 -22.26
N ASP A 509 1.26 11.73 -23.12
CA ASP A 509 1.47 11.62 -24.57
C ASP A 509 2.96 11.88 -24.89
N PRO A 510 3.69 10.89 -25.45
CA PRO A 510 5.08 11.04 -25.84
C PRO A 510 5.35 12.15 -26.87
N ALA A 511 4.35 12.59 -27.64
CA ALA A 511 4.48 13.64 -28.63
C ALA A 511 4.39 15.06 -28.03
N THR A 512 3.96 15.19 -26.77
CA THR A 512 3.82 16.47 -26.08
C THR A 512 5.10 16.80 -25.31
N PRO A 513 5.59 18.05 -25.29
CA PRO A 513 6.71 18.45 -24.43
C PRO A 513 6.35 18.42 -22.94
N GLY A 514 7.32 18.11 -22.08
CA GLY A 514 7.19 18.31 -20.63
C GLY A 514 7.01 19.79 -20.28
N GLN A 515 6.57 20.06 -19.05
CA GLN A 515 6.29 21.41 -18.56
C GLN A 515 6.98 21.66 -17.22
N LEU A 516 7.43 22.90 -17.01
CA LEU A 516 7.75 23.45 -15.69
C LEU A 516 6.56 24.29 -15.22
N VAL A 517 6.00 23.96 -14.06
CA VAL A 517 4.76 24.57 -13.56
C VAL A 517 5.03 25.23 -12.21
N LYS A 518 4.52 26.45 -12.07
CA LYS A 518 4.54 27.22 -10.84
C LYS A 518 3.10 27.42 -10.34
N MET A 519 2.87 27.12 -9.07
CA MET A 519 1.53 27.08 -8.48
C MET A 519 1.49 27.80 -7.14
N ASP A 520 0.39 28.49 -6.87
CA ASP A 520 0.13 29.12 -5.58
C ASP A 520 -0.19 28.03 -4.53
N PRO A 521 0.54 27.97 -3.40
CA PRO A 521 0.33 26.92 -2.40
C PRO A 521 -0.97 27.08 -1.59
N VAL A 522 -1.55 28.28 -1.55
CA VAL A 522 -2.77 28.62 -0.80
C VAL A 522 -4.01 28.30 -1.64
N THR A 523 -4.04 28.76 -2.89
CA THR A 523 -5.23 28.58 -3.75
C THR A 523 -5.17 27.32 -4.61
N GLY A 524 -3.96 26.79 -4.86
CA GLY A 524 -3.74 25.72 -5.84
C GLY A 524 -3.82 26.21 -7.29
N GLU A 525 -3.91 27.51 -7.53
CA GLU A 525 -3.96 28.07 -8.88
C GLU A 525 -2.59 28.07 -9.54
N ILE A 526 -2.56 27.86 -10.86
CA ILE A 526 -1.32 27.91 -11.63
C ILE A 526 -0.94 29.38 -11.83
N VAL A 527 0.21 29.76 -11.27
CA VAL A 527 0.80 31.09 -11.43
C VAL A 527 1.44 31.22 -12.81
N ASP A 528 2.17 30.19 -13.24
CA ASP A 528 2.76 30.14 -14.57
C ASP A 528 3.05 28.70 -15.02
N ARG A 529 3.14 28.50 -16.34
CA ARG A 529 3.58 27.24 -16.96
C ARG A 529 4.47 27.52 -18.16
N LEU A 530 5.60 26.84 -18.22
CA LEU A 530 6.52 26.90 -19.33
C LEU A 530 6.64 25.53 -19.98
N ARG A 531 6.28 25.42 -21.26
CA ARG A 531 6.52 24.20 -22.06
C ARG A 531 8.01 24.11 -22.38
N LEU A 532 8.58 22.92 -22.20
CA LEU A 532 10.00 22.66 -22.43
C LEU A 532 10.27 22.33 -23.90
N THR A 533 9.77 23.15 -24.83
CA THR A 533 10.00 22.99 -26.27
C THR A 533 11.45 23.30 -26.62
N ALA A 534 11.99 22.56 -27.59
CA ALA A 534 13.36 22.75 -28.05
C ALA A 534 13.55 22.29 -29.50
N GLU A 535 14.66 22.74 -30.10
CA GLU A 535 15.23 22.13 -31.29
C GLU A 535 16.59 21.55 -30.91
N ALA A 536 16.86 20.32 -31.38
CA ALA A 536 18.14 19.65 -31.19
C ALA A 536 18.77 19.34 -32.54
N GLU A 537 20.10 19.47 -32.63
CA GLU A 537 20.86 18.98 -33.77
C GLU A 537 21.28 17.54 -33.50
N VAL A 538 20.75 16.60 -34.29
CA VAL A 538 21.05 15.17 -34.20
C VAL A 538 21.61 14.74 -35.55
N GLU A 539 22.84 14.23 -35.56
CA GLU A 539 23.56 13.81 -36.78
C GLU A 539 23.57 14.89 -37.89
N GLY A 540 23.72 16.18 -37.52
CA GLY A 540 23.76 17.30 -38.46
C GLY A 540 22.38 17.75 -38.98
N ARG A 541 21.28 17.18 -38.47
CA ARG A 541 19.90 17.58 -38.81
C ARG A 541 19.26 18.29 -37.63
N ARG A 542 18.58 19.43 -37.90
CA ARG A 542 17.75 20.10 -36.88
C ARG A 542 16.42 19.39 -36.76
N ILE A 543 16.09 18.96 -35.55
CA ILE A 543 14.86 18.25 -35.22
C ILE A 543 14.12 19.05 -34.14
N ARG A 544 12.83 19.26 -34.36
CA ARG A 544 11.94 19.90 -33.38
C ARG A 544 11.39 18.88 -32.40
N GLY A 545 11.29 19.27 -31.13
CA GLY A 545 10.93 18.39 -30.04
C GLY A 545 10.64 19.12 -28.73
N GLY A 546 10.69 18.38 -27.65
CA GLY A 546 10.61 18.89 -26.30
C GLY A 546 11.43 18.06 -25.32
N TYR A 547 11.66 18.60 -24.12
CA TYR A 547 12.31 17.85 -23.05
C TYR A 547 11.30 17.17 -22.14
N HIS A 548 11.55 15.89 -21.87
CA HIS A 548 10.84 15.11 -20.87
C HIS A 548 11.69 15.04 -19.60
N VAL A 549 11.06 15.33 -18.46
CA VAL A 549 11.75 15.36 -17.17
C VAL A 549 11.34 14.12 -16.39
N TYR A 550 12.26 13.17 -16.23
CA TYR A 550 11.99 11.89 -15.57
C TYR A 550 12.43 11.85 -14.10
N GLN A 551 13.34 12.72 -13.69
CA GLN A 551 13.82 12.83 -12.30
C GLN A 551 13.51 14.20 -11.69
N SER A 552 13.88 14.38 -10.43
CA SER A 552 13.74 15.61 -9.68
C SER A 552 14.46 16.82 -10.30
N ILE A 553 14.04 18.01 -9.89
CA ILE A 553 14.59 19.32 -10.33
C ILE A 553 15.29 20.01 -9.17
N ILE A 554 16.39 20.72 -9.37
CA ILE A 554 17.07 21.47 -8.31
C ILE A 554 16.49 22.90 -8.24
N VAL A 555 16.41 23.47 -7.04
CA VAL A 555 16.09 24.89 -6.80
C VAL A 555 17.20 25.50 -5.96
N ALA A 556 17.93 26.47 -6.49
CA ALA A 556 19.01 27.15 -5.77
C ALA A 556 18.86 28.67 -5.90
N GLY A 557 18.41 29.32 -4.81
CA GLY A 557 18.12 30.74 -4.81
C GLY A 557 16.95 31.04 -5.77
N ASP A 558 17.17 31.95 -6.72
CA ASP A 558 16.15 32.36 -7.69
C ASP A 558 16.02 31.45 -8.92
N HIS A 559 16.80 30.36 -8.97
CA HIS A 559 16.89 29.51 -10.15
C HIS A 559 16.43 28.08 -9.90
N ALA A 560 15.83 27.47 -10.91
CA ALA A 560 15.62 26.03 -10.99
C ALA A 560 16.49 25.41 -12.09
N TYR A 561 17.01 24.22 -11.83
CA TYR A 561 17.80 23.43 -12.77
C TYR A 561 17.06 22.14 -13.06
N VAL A 562 16.78 21.92 -14.34
CA VAL A 562 15.96 20.81 -14.82
C VAL A 562 16.80 20.02 -15.79
N GLU A 563 17.21 18.83 -15.38
CA GLU A 563 17.75 17.87 -16.34
C GLU A 563 16.58 17.25 -17.12
N GLY A 564 16.71 17.11 -18.43
CA GLY A 564 15.66 16.61 -19.32
C GLY A 564 16.21 15.78 -20.48
N MET A 565 15.44 14.80 -20.92
CA MET A 565 15.73 14.01 -22.13
C MET A 565 14.98 14.62 -23.32
N PHE A 566 15.68 14.91 -24.40
CA PHE A 566 15.04 15.41 -25.61
C PHE A 566 14.22 14.30 -26.28
N VAL A 567 12.98 14.62 -26.62
CA VAL A 567 12.05 13.74 -27.33
C VAL A 567 11.56 14.49 -28.57
N PRO A 568 11.77 13.93 -29.78
CA PRO A 568 11.38 14.58 -31.02
C PRO A 568 9.86 14.52 -31.22
N GLU A 569 9.27 15.57 -31.81
CA GLU A 569 7.82 15.63 -32.11
C GLU A 569 7.40 14.53 -33.09
N THR A 570 8.31 14.12 -33.99
CA THR A 570 8.10 13.03 -34.93
C THR A 570 8.97 11.83 -34.54
N PRO A 571 8.42 10.60 -34.44
CA PRO A 571 9.20 9.41 -34.13
C PRO A 571 10.41 9.25 -35.05
N GLN A 572 11.55 8.90 -34.47
CA GLN A 572 12.79 8.67 -35.19
C GLN A 572 13.06 7.17 -35.34
N PRO A 573 13.91 6.75 -36.30
CA PRO A 573 14.36 5.37 -36.35
C PRO A 573 15.06 4.97 -35.04
N PRO A 574 14.94 3.72 -34.55
CA PRO A 574 15.49 3.30 -33.25
C PRO A 574 17.01 3.54 -33.05
N GLN A 575 17.76 3.64 -34.14
CA GLN A 575 19.20 3.95 -34.09
C GLN A 575 19.46 5.43 -33.74
N ALA A 576 18.57 6.34 -34.14
CA ALA A 576 18.66 7.77 -33.84
C ALA A 576 18.36 8.08 -32.35
N ASP A 577 17.57 7.23 -31.68
CA ASP A 577 17.23 7.38 -30.25
C ASP A 577 18.47 7.38 -29.34
N ARG A 578 19.56 6.73 -29.77
CA ARG A 578 20.84 6.70 -29.04
C ARG A 578 21.57 8.04 -29.02
N PHE A 579 21.22 8.96 -29.92
CA PHE A 579 21.85 10.27 -30.06
C PHE A 579 21.00 11.43 -29.52
N LEU A 580 19.81 11.15 -29.00
CA LEU A 580 18.92 12.17 -28.44
C LEU A 580 19.53 12.75 -27.16
N PRO A 581 19.74 14.08 -27.07
CA PRO A 581 20.48 14.70 -25.99
C PRO A 581 19.73 14.67 -24.65
N THR A 582 20.51 14.46 -23.59
CA THR A 582 20.14 14.74 -22.20
C THR A 582 20.84 16.04 -21.78
N THR A 583 20.08 16.97 -21.18
CA THR A 583 20.55 18.35 -20.92
C THR A 583 20.09 18.86 -19.57
N VAL A 584 20.96 19.58 -18.84
CA VAL A 584 20.61 20.42 -17.69
C VAL A 584 20.25 21.83 -18.18
N MET A 585 18.99 22.21 -17.96
CA MET A 585 18.45 23.52 -18.30
C MET A 585 18.34 24.40 -17.06
N ARG A 586 18.55 25.70 -17.21
CA ARG A 586 18.46 26.71 -16.13
C ARG A 586 17.28 27.65 -16.36
N PHE A 587 16.49 27.86 -15.32
CA PHE A 587 15.32 28.75 -15.34
C PHE A 587 15.38 29.72 -14.18
N ARG A 588 15.08 30.99 -14.43
CA ARG A 588 14.81 31.95 -13.37
C ARG A 588 13.35 31.80 -12.95
N VAL A 589 13.12 31.51 -11.67
CA VAL A 589 11.81 31.15 -11.12
C VAL A 589 11.39 32.05 -9.96
N SER A 590 12.26 32.98 -9.57
CA SER A 590 11.97 34.05 -8.59
C SER A 590 12.69 35.34 -9.00
N GLY A 591 12.23 36.47 -8.46
CA GLY A 591 12.76 37.79 -8.83
C GLY A 591 12.47 38.22 -10.27
N THR A 592 11.51 37.58 -10.94
CA THR A 592 11.05 37.90 -12.30
C THR A 592 9.88 38.88 -12.27
N GLN A 593 9.69 39.59 -13.39
CA GLN A 593 8.51 40.44 -13.56
C GLN A 593 7.25 39.55 -13.59
N ASP A 594 6.23 39.90 -12.81
CA ASP A 594 4.96 39.16 -12.70
C ASP A 594 5.09 37.69 -12.24
N ARG A 595 6.19 37.32 -11.55
CA ARG A 595 6.43 35.97 -11.00
C ARG A 595 6.51 34.85 -12.04
N ARG A 596 6.74 35.18 -13.32
CA ARG A 596 6.85 34.21 -14.43
C ARG A 596 8.12 33.38 -14.38
N ILE A 597 8.09 32.23 -15.04
CA ILE A 597 9.24 31.37 -15.29
C ILE A 597 9.95 31.89 -16.55
N GLU A 598 11.20 32.29 -16.42
CA GLU A 598 12.03 32.76 -17.54
C GLU A 598 13.13 31.73 -17.82
N ARG A 599 13.28 31.30 -19.08
CA ARG A 599 14.41 30.48 -19.49
C ARG A 599 15.65 31.35 -19.48
N ALA A 600 16.66 31.00 -18.68
CA ALA A 600 17.92 31.71 -18.69
C ALA A 600 18.72 31.31 -19.94
N GLU A 601 19.01 32.26 -20.82
CA GLU A 601 19.95 32.08 -21.93
C GLU A 601 21.37 32.12 -21.34
N GLY A 602 22.10 31.00 -21.36
CA GLY A 602 23.50 30.97 -20.91
C GLY A 602 24.31 30.01 -21.78
N ASP A 603 25.39 30.49 -22.38
CA ASP A 603 26.29 29.70 -23.24
C ASP A 603 27.19 28.77 -22.42
N VAL A 604 27.15 27.45 -22.65
CA VAL A 604 28.22 26.56 -22.17
C VAL A 604 29.43 26.71 -23.09
N ALA A 605 30.56 27.18 -22.54
CA ALA A 605 31.81 27.28 -23.27
C ALA A 605 32.34 25.86 -23.58
N VAL A 606 32.50 25.58 -24.88
CA VAL A 606 32.92 24.29 -25.45
C VAL A 606 34.42 24.06 -25.24
N ALA A 607 34.77 22.91 -24.68
CA ALA A 607 36.10 22.32 -24.84
C ALA A 607 35.98 20.81 -25.14
N ALA A 608 35.31 20.46 -26.26
CA ALA A 608 35.40 19.14 -26.88
C ALA A 608 35.01 19.22 -28.38
N PRO A 609 35.60 18.38 -29.26
CA PRO A 609 35.59 18.59 -30.71
C PRO A 609 34.21 18.37 -31.33
N VAL A 610 33.81 19.37 -32.14
CA VAL A 610 32.84 19.38 -33.25
C VAL A 610 31.92 18.14 -33.37
N LEU A 611 30.94 18.05 -32.48
CA LEU A 611 29.57 17.58 -32.69
C LEU A 611 28.86 17.89 -31.37
N GLN A 612 27.68 18.52 -31.42
CA GLN A 612 26.79 18.85 -30.28
C GLN A 612 27.03 20.21 -29.62
N ARG A 613 26.61 21.27 -30.32
CA ARG A 613 26.33 22.57 -29.71
C ARG A 613 24.96 22.54 -29.05
N THR A 614 24.87 22.10 -27.80
CA THR A 614 23.68 22.34 -26.96
C THR A 614 24.15 22.61 -25.53
N ILE A 615 23.80 23.79 -25.03
CA ILE A 615 24.06 24.27 -23.67
C ILE A 615 23.68 23.19 -22.65
N GLY A 616 24.58 22.80 -21.75
CA GLY A 616 24.28 21.93 -20.60
C GLY A 616 24.13 20.44 -20.92
N ARG A 617 24.63 19.97 -22.08
CA ARG A 617 24.58 18.55 -22.46
C ARG A 617 25.38 17.69 -21.48
N VAL A 618 24.74 16.62 -21.00
CA VAL A 618 25.32 15.62 -20.08
C VAL A 618 25.59 14.29 -20.80
N GLY A 619 24.78 13.96 -21.79
CA GLY A 619 24.84 12.68 -22.49
C GLY A 619 23.61 12.44 -23.37
N THR A 620 23.19 11.19 -23.49
CA THR A 620 21.97 10.75 -24.21
C THR A 620 21.13 9.79 -23.37
N ARG A 621 19.97 9.39 -23.92
CA ARG A 621 19.08 8.32 -23.40
C ARG A 621 18.91 8.35 -21.87
N ARG A 622 18.48 9.49 -21.31
CA ARG A 622 18.42 9.67 -19.85
C ARG A 622 17.69 8.51 -19.17
N GLN A 623 18.44 7.76 -18.37
CA GLN A 623 17.92 6.80 -17.41
C GLN A 623 18.92 6.79 -16.25
N GLY A 624 18.50 6.99 -15.00
CA GLY A 624 19.41 6.95 -13.86
C GLY A 624 18.89 7.77 -12.68
N GLY A 625 19.69 7.99 -11.64
CA GLY A 625 19.31 8.75 -10.45
C GLY A 625 19.09 10.25 -10.72
N SER A 626 18.42 10.94 -9.78
CA SER A 626 18.21 12.40 -9.82
C SER A 626 19.52 13.19 -9.85
N PRO A 627 19.55 14.38 -10.46
CA PRO A 627 20.68 15.29 -10.31
C PRO A 627 20.73 15.80 -8.87
N SER A 628 21.93 16.11 -8.35
CA SER A 628 22.11 16.69 -7.02
C SER A 628 23.00 17.92 -7.07
N ALA A 629 22.88 18.80 -6.07
CA ALA A 629 23.64 20.03 -6.02
C ALA A 629 24.22 20.35 -4.65
N ILE A 630 25.30 21.12 -4.69
CA ILE A 630 25.92 21.78 -3.54
C ILE A 630 26.26 23.22 -3.92
N ARG A 631 26.57 24.07 -2.94
CA ARG A 631 27.18 25.38 -3.20
C ARG A 631 28.67 25.29 -2.92
N ASP A 632 29.48 25.82 -3.83
CA ASP A 632 30.91 25.98 -3.57
C ASP A 632 31.19 27.09 -2.54
N ALA A 633 32.46 27.28 -2.20
CA ALA A 633 32.90 28.28 -1.22
C ALA A 633 32.53 29.72 -1.61
N GLN A 634 32.28 30.01 -2.90
CA GLN A 634 31.84 31.30 -3.40
C GLN A 634 30.30 31.42 -3.44
N GLY A 635 29.59 30.35 -3.08
CA GLY A 635 28.13 30.29 -3.09
C GLY A 635 27.52 29.88 -4.43
N HIS A 636 28.34 29.59 -5.44
CA HIS A 636 27.87 29.16 -6.75
C HIS A 636 27.31 27.73 -6.67
N PRO A 637 26.12 27.47 -7.24
CA PRO A 637 25.60 26.12 -7.39
C PRO A 637 26.52 25.25 -8.24
N VAL A 638 26.86 24.06 -7.75
CA VAL A 638 27.51 22.98 -8.50
C VAL A 638 26.52 21.84 -8.62
N ILE A 639 26.08 21.55 -9.84
CA ILE A 639 25.07 20.56 -10.19
C ILE A 639 25.78 19.32 -10.73
N VAL A 640 25.58 18.17 -10.10
CA VAL A 640 26.05 16.87 -10.59
C VAL A 640 24.88 16.16 -11.27
N ALA A 641 25.01 15.92 -12.57
CA ALA A 641 24.00 15.33 -13.44
C ALA A 641 24.55 14.06 -14.11
N ASN A 642 23.66 13.26 -14.72
CA ASN A 642 24.06 11.95 -15.22
C ASN A 642 23.26 11.44 -16.44
N GLY A 643 23.92 10.66 -17.29
CA GLY A 643 23.33 10.10 -18.51
C GLY A 643 24.25 9.13 -19.24
N PHE A 644 23.78 8.54 -20.34
CA PHE A 644 24.65 7.70 -21.17
C PHE A 644 25.61 8.56 -22.00
N ALA A 645 26.84 8.10 -22.18
CA ALA A 645 27.77 8.75 -23.09
C ALA A 645 27.36 8.53 -24.55
N ASP A 646 27.83 9.41 -25.41
CA ASP A 646 27.79 9.20 -26.86
C ASP A 646 28.81 8.12 -27.26
N THR A 647 28.36 6.88 -27.35
CA THR A 647 29.18 5.74 -27.80
C THR A 647 28.86 5.36 -29.25
N PRO A 648 29.88 5.00 -30.07
CA PRO A 648 29.64 4.53 -31.43
C PRO A 648 28.76 3.27 -31.46
N PRO A 649 27.98 3.05 -32.53
CA PRO A 649 27.24 1.81 -32.71
C PRO A 649 28.15 0.58 -32.59
N GLY A 650 27.77 -0.39 -31.75
CA GLY A 650 28.53 -1.62 -31.50
C GLY A 650 29.58 -1.52 -30.38
N ALA A 651 29.87 -0.34 -29.87
CA ALA A 651 30.64 -0.18 -28.63
C ALA A 651 29.75 -0.48 -27.40
N PRO A 652 30.33 -0.98 -26.29
CA PRO A 652 29.60 -1.12 -25.03
C PRO A 652 29.09 0.25 -24.54
N ASP A 653 27.91 0.26 -23.92
CA ASP A 653 27.34 1.47 -23.34
C ASP A 653 28.24 1.99 -22.20
N GLU A 654 28.53 3.30 -22.21
CA GLU A 654 29.23 3.98 -21.12
C GLU A 654 28.24 4.93 -20.41
N TYR A 655 28.38 5.08 -19.10
CA TYR A 655 27.58 6.01 -18.32
C TYR A 655 28.43 7.15 -17.78
N VAL A 656 27.87 8.36 -17.73
CA VAL A 656 28.57 9.60 -17.39
C VAL A 656 27.96 10.23 -16.16
N LEU A 657 28.83 10.63 -15.23
CA LEU A 657 28.58 11.63 -14.20
C LEU A 657 29.27 12.93 -14.62
N GLN A 658 28.57 14.06 -14.56
CA GLN A 658 29.14 15.36 -14.93
C GLN A 658 28.74 16.44 -13.92
N ALA A 659 29.73 17.18 -13.41
CA ALA A 659 29.49 18.36 -12.58
C ALA A 659 29.57 19.65 -13.40
N LEU A 660 28.60 20.53 -13.15
CA LEU A 660 28.42 21.81 -13.81
C LEU A 660 28.35 22.91 -12.74
N ARG A 661 29.22 23.91 -12.79
CA ARG A 661 29.14 25.10 -11.93
C ARG A 661 28.31 26.19 -12.60
N ASP A 662 27.36 26.77 -11.87
CA ASP A 662 26.65 27.98 -12.30
C ASP A 662 27.42 29.23 -11.84
N THR A 663 28.08 29.93 -12.77
CA THR A 663 28.82 31.16 -12.52
C THR A 663 27.94 32.43 -12.56
N GLY A 664 26.62 32.27 -12.66
CA GLY A 664 25.65 33.35 -12.80
C GLY A 664 25.27 33.59 -14.27
N ASP A 665 26.27 33.64 -15.14
CA ASP A 665 26.09 33.88 -16.58
C ASP A 665 25.97 32.58 -17.39
N ARG A 666 26.55 31.48 -16.91
CA ARG A 666 26.59 30.21 -17.64
C ARG A 666 26.78 28.99 -16.72
N LEU A 667 26.55 27.80 -17.29
CA LEU A 667 26.91 26.52 -16.70
C LEU A 667 28.28 26.06 -17.24
N GLU A 668 29.28 25.94 -16.37
CA GLU A 668 30.65 25.55 -16.73
C GLU A 668 30.93 24.10 -16.32
N PRO A 669 31.41 23.22 -17.21
CA PRO A 669 31.84 21.89 -16.83
C PRO A 669 33.04 21.95 -15.87
N LEU A 670 32.93 21.29 -14.73
CA LEU A 670 34.04 21.15 -13.79
C LEU A 670 34.79 19.84 -14.02
N TRP A 671 34.05 18.74 -13.94
CA TRP A 671 34.60 17.40 -14.06
C TRP A 671 33.59 16.42 -14.62
N GLN A 672 34.11 15.33 -15.17
CA GLN A 672 33.35 14.22 -15.73
C GLN A 672 33.95 12.89 -15.29
N PHE A 673 33.12 11.93 -14.91
CA PHE A 673 33.54 10.55 -14.65
C PHE A 673 32.75 9.59 -15.54
N ARG A 674 33.44 8.58 -16.09
CA ARG A 674 32.86 7.57 -16.99
C ARG A 674 32.91 6.19 -16.36
N ILE A 675 31.76 5.54 -16.31
CA ILE A 675 31.58 4.18 -15.81
C ILE A 675 31.62 3.22 -17.00
N ARG A 676 32.52 2.23 -16.94
CA ARG A 676 32.82 1.28 -18.02
C ARG A 676 32.84 -0.15 -17.51
N GLY A 677 32.44 -1.08 -18.36
CA GLY A 677 32.63 -2.52 -18.12
C GLY A 677 31.70 -3.15 -17.08
N GLU A 678 30.67 -2.43 -16.64
CA GLU A 678 29.59 -3.00 -15.81
C GLU A 678 28.44 -3.54 -16.68
N GLU A 679 27.72 -4.56 -16.19
CA GLU A 679 26.52 -5.08 -16.87
C GLU A 679 25.40 -4.02 -16.95
N ASP A 680 25.30 -3.16 -15.95
CA ASP A 680 24.39 -2.00 -15.90
C ASP A 680 25.15 -0.77 -15.34
N PRO A 681 25.86 -0.01 -16.19
CA PRO A 681 26.74 1.08 -15.75
C PRO A 681 25.98 2.32 -15.25
N LYS A 682 24.64 2.28 -15.29
CA LYS A 682 23.77 3.38 -14.89
C LYS A 682 23.79 3.62 -13.40
N ILE A 683 23.86 4.89 -13.01
CA ILE A 683 23.58 5.32 -11.64
C ILE A 683 22.14 4.94 -11.30
N THR A 684 22.00 3.95 -10.41
CA THR A 684 20.72 3.31 -10.13
C THR A 684 20.04 3.89 -8.89
N ALA A 685 20.83 4.38 -7.93
CA ALA A 685 20.32 5.11 -6.78
C ALA A 685 20.42 6.62 -7.01
N ALA A 686 19.42 7.38 -6.56
CA ALA A 686 19.55 8.83 -6.49
C ALA A 686 20.79 9.17 -5.61
N PRO A 687 21.77 9.92 -6.16
CA PRO A 687 22.98 10.28 -5.44
C PRO A 687 22.70 11.18 -4.23
N ALA A 688 23.69 11.30 -3.36
CA ALA A 688 23.66 12.21 -2.23
C ALA A 688 24.97 13.00 -2.10
N ILE A 689 24.90 14.18 -1.49
CA ILE A 689 26.08 15.00 -1.20
C ILE A 689 26.09 15.35 0.28
N ASP A 690 27.17 15.01 0.96
CA ASP A 690 27.44 15.59 2.27
C ASP A 690 28.02 17.01 2.10
N PRO A 691 27.36 18.05 2.64
CA PRO A 691 27.75 19.43 2.39
C PRO A 691 28.99 19.88 3.17
N LEU A 692 29.41 19.15 4.21
CA LEU A 692 30.54 19.55 5.05
C LEU A 692 31.87 19.04 4.51
N THR A 693 31.90 17.81 3.99
CA THR A 693 33.09 17.20 3.38
C THR A 693 33.07 17.25 1.86
N GLU A 694 32.00 17.81 1.29
CA GLU A 694 31.72 17.83 -0.15
C GLU A 694 31.88 16.44 -0.76
N THR A 695 31.42 15.41 -0.02
CA THR A 695 31.50 14.02 -0.47
C THR A 695 30.26 13.68 -1.29
N TYR A 696 30.45 13.40 -2.57
CA TYR A 696 29.42 12.87 -3.45
C TYR A 696 29.39 11.35 -3.36
N VAL A 697 28.21 10.82 -3.09
CA VAL A 697 27.91 9.40 -2.96
C VAL A 697 27.00 9.01 -4.11
N ALA A 698 27.49 8.14 -4.98
CA ALA A 698 26.73 7.64 -6.12
C ALA A 698 26.84 6.12 -6.21
N ALA A 699 25.84 5.45 -6.78
CA ALA A 699 25.89 3.99 -6.92
C ALA A 699 25.28 3.51 -8.22
N THR A 700 25.96 2.55 -8.85
CA THR A 700 25.36 1.67 -9.87
C THR A 700 24.65 0.51 -9.16
N ARG A 701 24.16 -0.50 -9.89
CA ARG A 701 23.57 -1.68 -9.23
C ARG A 701 24.59 -2.42 -8.39
N THR A 702 25.86 -2.45 -8.80
CA THR A 702 26.87 -3.33 -8.21
C THR A 702 27.96 -2.60 -7.45
N THR A 703 28.05 -1.27 -7.57
CA THR A 703 29.17 -0.51 -7.01
C THR A 703 28.72 0.82 -6.40
N LEU A 704 29.18 1.11 -5.18
CA LEU A 704 29.10 2.41 -4.52
C LEU A 704 30.39 3.20 -4.78
N TYR A 705 30.30 4.45 -5.22
CA TYR A 705 31.41 5.35 -5.49
C TYR A 705 31.37 6.56 -4.55
N LEU A 706 32.54 6.93 -4.01
CA LEU A 706 32.75 8.14 -3.22
C LEU A 706 33.71 9.08 -3.93
N PHE A 707 33.34 10.36 -4.01
CA PHE A 707 34.19 11.44 -4.50
C PHE A 707 34.22 12.54 -3.45
N GLY A 708 35.39 12.89 -2.95
CA GLY A 708 35.60 13.97 -1.99
C GLY A 708 35.88 15.31 -2.66
N ASN A 709 35.57 16.41 -1.95
CA ASN A 709 35.87 17.77 -2.40
C ASN A 709 35.34 18.05 -3.82
N ILE A 710 34.10 17.62 -4.10
CA ILE A 710 33.58 17.63 -5.48
C ILE A 710 33.53 19.01 -6.12
N THR A 711 33.54 20.10 -5.35
CA THR A 711 33.55 21.46 -5.92
C THR A 711 34.95 21.89 -6.38
N ALA A 712 36.00 21.21 -5.93
CA ALA A 712 37.40 21.48 -6.27
C ALA A 712 37.97 20.53 -7.33
N LEU A 713 37.27 19.43 -7.64
CA LEU A 713 37.69 18.50 -8.69
C LEU A 713 37.65 19.16 -10.08
N THR A 714 38.54 18.70 -10.97
CA THR A 714 38.61 19.16 -12.37
C THR A 714 38.90 18.00 -13.33
N GLY A 715 38.47 18.13 -14.59
CA GLY A 715 38.82 17.18 -15.64
C GLY A 715 38.14 15.82 -15.49
N ASN A 716 38.91 14.74 -15.41
CA ASN A 716 38.40 13.36 -15.34
C ASN A 716 38.86 12.64 -14.06
N PRO A 717 38.28 12.99 -12.88
CA PRO A 717 38.71 12.42 -11.61
C PRO A 717 38.37 10.92 -11.52
N MET A 718 39.17 10.19 -10.76
CA MET A 718 38.81 8.85 -10.27
C MET A 718 38.06 8.98 -8.93
N PRO A 719 37.18 8.04 -8.57
CA PRO A 719 36.58 8.01 -7.26
C PRO A 719 37.66 7.73 -6.20
N ASP A 720 37.54 8.37 -5.04
CA ASP A 720 38.42 8.12 -3.89
C ASP A 720 38.22 6.69 -3.34
N LEU A 721 37.01 6.15 -3.50
CA LEU A 721 36.68 4.78 -3.12
C LEU A 721 35.57 4.21 -4.01
N ALA A 722 35.72 2.94 -4.40
CA ALA A 722 34.68 2.14 -5.02
C ALA A 722 34.46 0.88 -4.19
N VAL A 723 33.21 0.58 -3.81
CA VAL A 723 32.86 -0.53 -2.92
C VAL A 723 31.82 -1.42 -3.59
N PRO A 724 32.07 -2.74 -3.75
CA PRO A 724 31.07 -3.67 -4.28
C PRO A 724 29.83 -3.74 -3.39
N SER A 725 28.65 -3.89 -4.00
CA SER A 725 27.34 -3.96 -3.33
C SER A 725 27.25 -5.01 -2.23
N LEU A 726 27.92 -6.17 -2.41
CA LEU A 726 27.98 -7.22 -1.40
C LEU A 726 28.60 -6.70 -0.09
N ASP A 727 29.67 -5.91 -0.19
CA ASP A 727 30.42 -5.42 0.98
C ASP A 727 29.72 -4.25 1.70
N LEU A 728 28.53 -3.86 1.22
CA LEU A 728 27.62 -2.91 1.87
C LEU A 728 26.65 -3.60 2.85
N LEU A 729 26.69 -4.94 2.95
CA LEU A 729 25.90 -5.72 3.89
C LEU A 729 26.66 -5.92 5.21
N ALA A 730 25.95 -5.80 6.34
CA ALA A 730 26.46 -6.19 7.65
C ALA A 730 26.68 -7.71 7.73
N ALA A 731 27.56 -8.15 8.62
CA ALA A 731 28.13 -9.50 8.62
C ALA A 731 27.11 -10.66 8.51
N PRO A 732 25.96 -10.70 9.23
CA PRO A 732 25.00 -11.79 9.09
C PRO A 732 24.45 -11.91 7.66
N PHE A 733 24.01 -10.79 7.06
CA PHE A 733 23.49 -10.77 5.69
C PHE A 733 24.59 -11.00 4.65
N ARG A 734 25.79 -10.48 4.90
CA ARG A 734 26.94 -10.66 4.01
C ARG A 734 27.35 -12.13 3.88
N GLN A 735 27.30 -12.89 4.98
CA GLN A 735 27.69 -14.30 5.01
C GLN A 735 26.72 -15.19 4.23
N GLU A 736 25.43 -14.83 4.21
CA GLU A 736 24.38 -15.59 3.53
C GLU A 736 24.17 -15.15 2.06
N ALA A 737 24.52 -13.91 1.72
CA ALA A 737 24.27 -13.37 0.40
C ALA A 737 25.25 -13.91 -0.67
N THR A 738 24.70 -14.44 -1.77
CA THR A 738 25.44 -14.81 -2.98
C THR A 738 25.62 -13.64 -3.95
N ALA A 739 24.66 -12.72 -3.94
CA ALA A 739 24.67 -11.49 -4.72
C ALA A 739 23.95 -10.38 -3.95
N ALA A 740 24.33 -9.13 -4.23
CA ALA A 740 23.61 -7.96 -3.75
C ALA A 740 23.58 -6.88 -4.83
N GLU A 741 22.54 -6.04 -4.79
CA GLU A 741 22.39 -4.90 -5.68
C GLU A 741 21.92 -3.68 -4.90
N VAL A 742 22.46 -2.51 -5.22
CA VAL A 742 22.07 -1.23 -4.61
C VAL A 742 20.75 -0.75 -5.17
N SER A 743 19.79 -0.42 -4.31
CA SER A 743 18.51 0.22 -4.63
C SER A 743 18.53 1.72 -4.39
N SER A 744 17.63 2.45 -5.06
CA SER A 744 17.43 3.89 -4.83
C SER A 744 16.58 4.16 -3.60
N PRO A 745 16.69 5.34 -2.96
CA PRO A 745 17.76 6.35 -2.98
C PRO A 745 18.71 6.27 -1.76
N ILE A 746 19.79 7.06 -1.79
CA ILE A 746 20.76 7.21 -0.67
C ILE A 746 20.34 8.39 0.22
N ILE A 747 20.39 8.24 1.54
CA ILE A 747 20.25 9.38 2.49
C ILE A 747 21.44 9.48 3.42
N LEU A 748 21.86 10.71 3.69
CA LEU A 748 22.98 11.00 4.57
C LEU A 748 22.51 11.66 5.86
N SER A 749 23.16 11.32 6.97
CA SER A 749 23.00 12.01 8.25
C SER A 749 24.32 12.07 9.01
N ARG A 750 24.47 13.07 9.88
CA ARG A 750 25.74 13.40 10.51
C ARG A 750 25.51 13.98 11.90
N SER A 751 26.31 13.53 12.88
CA SER A 751 26.39 14.18 14.19
C SER A 751 27.12 15.52 14.08
N LYS A 752 26.63 16.54 14.78
CA LYS A 752 27.27 17.86 14.81
C LYS A 752 28.74 17.75 15.24
N GLY A 753 29.66 18.30 14.43
CA GLY A 753 31.09 18.34 14.71
C GLY A 753 31.89 17.09 14.32
N GLU A 754 31.24 16.00 13.91
CA GLU A 754 31.93 14.83 13.38
C GLU A 754 32.35 15.05 11.92
N ARG A 755 33.52 14.50 11.53
CA ARG A 755 34.00 14.50 10.15
C ARG A 755 33.40 13.38 9.30
N GLY A 756 33.08 12.23 9.88
CA GLY A 756 32.36 11.15 9.22
C GLY A 756 30.85 11.40 9.17
N PHE A 757 30.15 10.57 8.40
CA PHE A 757 28.69 10.58 8.30
C PHE A 757 28.15 9.17 8.07
N ILE A 758 26.84 8.98 8.17
CA ILE A 758 26.18 7.70 7.88
C ILE A 758 25.31 7.83 6.64
N ALA A 759 25.49 6.91 5.71
CA ALA A 759 24.65 6.73 4.55
C ALA A 759 23.66 5.57 4.78
N TYR A 760 22.38 5.82 4.58
CA TYR A 760 21.33 4.80 4.53
C TYR A 760 21.09 4.42 3.08
N LEU A 761 21.22 3.14 2.78
CA LEU A 761 21.17 2.63 1.42
C LEU A 761 20.31 1.37 1.32
N GLY A 762 19.28 1.44 0.47
CA GLY A 762 18.48 0.27 0.12
C GLY A 762 19.31 -0.74 -0.67
N LEU A 763 19.11 -2.02 -0.40
CA LEU A 763 19.80 -3.13 -1.08
C LEU A 763 18.78 -4.22 -1.43
N ALA A 764 19.02 -4.95 -2.52
CA ALA A 764 18.44 -6.25 -2.77
C ALA A 764 19.54 -7.31 -2.58
N ALA A 765 19.25 -8.41 -1.88
CA ALA A 765 20.22 -9.50 -1.73
C ALA A 765 19.57 -10.86 -2.02
N TRP A 766 20.37 -11.81 -2.51
CA TRP A 766 19.94 -13.17 -2.81
C TRP A 766 20.70 -14.16 -1.94
N ALA A 767 20.00 -15.20 -1.47
CA ALA A 767 20.58 -16.31 -0.74
C ALA A 767 20.56 -17.60 -1.61
N PRO A 768 21.41 -18.60 -1.31
CA PRO A 768 21.42 -19.85 -2.06
C PRO A 768 20.04 -20.51 -2.11
N GLY A 769 19.58 -20.87 -3.31
CA GLY A 769 18.30 -21.57 -3.50
C GLY A 769 17.04 -20.71 -3.40
N VAL A 770 17.16 -19.39 -3.20
CA VAL A 770 16.01 -18.47 -3.16
C VAL A 770 15.90 -17.73 -4.50
N ALA A 771 14.76 -17.91 -5.20
CA ALA A 771 14.53 -17.29 -6.51
C ALA A 771 14.23 -15.77 -6.42
N GLN A 772 13.66 -15.32 -5.30
CA GLN A 772 13.31 -13.92 -5.07
C GLN A 772 14.33 -13.24 -4.14
N ASN A 773 14.61 -11.97 -4.37
CA ASN A 773 15.51 -11.21 -3.51
C ASN A 773 14.86 -10.88 -2.15
N TYR A 774 15.68 -10.56 -1.16
CA TYR A 774 15.28 -9.84 0.04
C TYR A 774 15.47 -8.35 -0.21
N SER A 775 14.51 -7.52 0.23
CA SER A 775 14.66 -6.06 0.20
C SER A 775 15.15 -5.58 1.56
N LEU A 776 16.33 -4.98 1.57
CA LEU A 776 17.10 -4.64 2.77
C LEU A 776 17.38 -3.13 2.83
N LEU A 777 17.69 -2.64 4.03
CA LEU A 777 18.27 -1.32 4.26
C LEU A 777 19.55 -1.48 5.09
N SER A 778 20.66 -0.88 4.63
CA SER A 778 21.92 -0.81 5.38
C SER A 778 22.21 0.61 5.85
N ALA A 779 22.72 0.75 7.07
CA ALA A 779 23.44 1.94 7.49
C ALA A 779 24.94 1.75 7.36
N LEU A 780 25.58 2.68 6.67
CA LEU A 780 26.98 2.64 6.30
C LEU A 780 27.69 3.84 6.94
N ARG A 781 28.63 3.61 7.86
CA ARG A 781 29.53 4.66 8.30
C ARG A 781 30.52 4.98 7.19
N ILE A 782 30.64 6.25 6.84
CA ILE A 782 31.61 6.78 5.89
C ILE A 782 32.59 7.66 6.66
N ASP A 783 33.80 7.13 6.84
CA ASP A 783 34.95 7.87 7.33
C ASP A 783 35.64 8.53 6.13
N VAL A 784 36.04 9.80 6.22
CA VAL A 784 36.52 10.61 5.07
C VAL A 784 38.05 10.81 5.04
N ALA A 785 38.79 10.25 6.01
CA ALA A 785 40.24 10.44 6.12
C ALA A 785 40.93 9.25 6.83
N PRO A 786 41.33 8.20 6.09
CA PRO A 786 41.06 7.95 4.67
C PRO A 786 39.60 7.54 4.43
N TYR A 787 39.16 7.54 3.16
CA TYR A 787 37.85 7.03 2.80
C TYR A 787 37.69 5.55 3.18
N ARG A 788 36.68 5.27 4.01
CA ARG A 788 36.31 3.91 4.41
C ARG A 788 34.79 3.81 4.57
N VAL A 789 34.22 2.74 4.03
CA VAL A 789 32.82 2.37 4.26
C VAL A 789 32.78 1.21 5.24
N THR A 790 32.02 1.36 6.32
CA THR A 790 31.80 0.30 7.32
C THR A 790 30.29 0.08 7.49
N PRO A 791 29.75 -1.09 7.09
CA PRO A 791 28.36 -1.45 7.42
C PRO A 791 28.19 -1.55 8.93
N LEU A 792 27.24 -0.78 9.48
CA LEU A 792 26.92 -0.80 10.91
C LEU A 792 25.84 -1.84 11.21
N TRP A 793 24.77 -1.81 10.42
CA TRP A 793 23.67 -2.77 10.50
C TRP A 793 22.98 -2.87 9.14
N THR A 794 22.30 -4.00 8.95
CA THR A 794 21.43 -4.26 7.80
C THR A 794 20.12 -4.84 8.34
N ALA A 795 18.99 -4.37 7.83
CA ALA A 795 17.66 -4.81 8.23
C ALA A 795 16.83 -5.20 7.02
N SER A 796 15.95 -6.20 7.17
CA SER A 796 14.93 -6.47 6.16
C SER A 796 13.82 -5.43 6.23
N THR A 797 13.37 -4.96 5.08
CA THR A 797 12.21 -4.07 4.92
C THR A 797 10.89 -4.84 4.89
N ALA A 798 10.94 -6.18 4.91
CA ALA A 798 9.79 -7.06 5.02
C ALA A 798 10.07 -8.23 5.97
N GLN A 799 9.17 -8.47 6.90
CA GLN A 799 9.32 -9.52 7.92
C GLN A 799 8.00 -10.27 8.13
N SER A 800 8.08 -11.53 8.57
CA SER A 800 6.93 -12.27 9.10
C SER A 800 6.49 -11.66 10.46
N PRO A 801 5.33 -12.04 11.00
CA PRO A 801 4.91 -11.62 12.35
C PRO A 801 5.91 -11.99 13.45
N GLU A 802 6.73 -13.02 13.24
CA GLU A 802 7.78 -13.48 14.15
C GLU A 802 9.10 -12.70 13.98
N GLY A 803 9.14 -11.69 13.10
CA GLY A 803 10.33 -10.88 12.84
C GLY A 803 11.33 -11.50 11.87
N ILE A 804 10.97 -12.59 11.18
CA ILE A 804 11.86 -13.29 10.24
C ILE A 804 11.86 -12.56 8.89
N PRO A 805 13.01 -12.20 8.30
CA PRO A 805 13.08 -11.63 6.95
C PRO A 805 12.35 -12.51 5.92
N ILE A 806 11.49 -11.90 5.11
CA ILE A 806 10.80 -12.58 4.00
C ILE A 806 11.27 -12.04 2.65
N PRO A 807 11.39 -12.90 1.60
CA PRO A 807 11.66 -12.43 0.25
C PRO A 807 10.57 -11.47 -0.23
N THR A 808 10.98 -10.39 -0.88
CA THR A 808 10.07 -9.38 -1.43
C THR A 808 10.75 -8.62 -2.57
N ALA A 809 9.94 -8.02 -3.45
CA ALA A 809 10.47 -7.22 -4.54
C ALA A 809 11.43 -6.13 -4.03
N ARG A 810 12.50 -5.91 -4.79
CA ARG A 810 13.46 -4.82 -4.57
C ARG A 810 12.72 -3.49 -4.47
N SER A 811 12.83 -2.83 -3.31
CA SER A 811 12.20 -1.52 -3.08
C SER A 811 13.09 -0.38 -3.60
N PHE A 812 12.48 0.62 -4.24
CA PHE A 812 13.12 1.89 -4.61
C PHE A 812 12.66 3.05 -3.69
N ALA A 813 12.05 2.71 -2.56
CA ALA A 813 11.53 3.67 -1.60
C ALA A 813 12.65 4.40 -0.85
N GLN A 814 12.51 5.71 -0.69
CA GLN A 814 13.38 6.51 0.16
C GLN A 814 13.21 6.13 1.64
N PRO A 815 14.29 5.77 2.37
CA PRO A 815 14.22 5.70 3.82
C PRO A 815 13.90 7.10 4.37
N ALA A 816 13.12 7.23 5.42
CA ALA A 816 12.80 8.54 6.01
C ALA A 816 13.26 8.59 7.46
N LEU A 817 14.12 9.55 7.78
CA LEU A 817 14.63 9.70 9.14
C LEU A 817 13.66 10.51 10.00
N PHE A 818 13.46 10.06 11.23
CA PHE A 818 12.67 10.79 12.23
C PHE A 818 13.39 10.80 13.57
N THR A 819 12.96 11.70 14.45
CA THR A 819 13.42 11.72 15.84
C THR A 819 12.37 11.13 16.77
N HIS A 820 12.83 10.40 17.78
CA HIS A 820 11.99 9.86 18.84
C HIS A 820 12.76 9.91 20.17
N ASP A 821 12.04 10.00 21.28
CA ASP A 821 12.65 10.05 22.60
C ASP A 821 12.71 8.64 23.19
N THR A 822 13.89 8.24 23.67
CA THR A 822 14.07 7.06 24.52
C THR A 822 14.69 7.55 25.82
N ASP A 823 13.97 7.39 26.94
CA ASP A 823 14.43 7.81 28.27
C ASP A 823 14.88 9.28 28.35
N GLY A 824 14.19 10.17 27.63
CA GLY A 824 14.50 11.61 27.58
C GLY A 824 15.71 11.98 26.71
N THR A 825 16.28 11.02 25.96
CA THR A 825 17.35 11.26 24.98
C THR A 825 16.80 11.15 23.55
N PRO A 826 16.94 12.20 22.71
CA PRO A 826 16.56 12.14 21.31
C PRO A 826 17.40 11.11 20.54
N ARG A 827 16.73 10.22 19.83
CA ARG A 827 17.32 9.21 18.95
C ARG A 827 16.71 9.30 17.55
N THR A 828 17.45 8.82 16.57
CA THR A 828 16.98 8.78 15.18
C THR A 828 16.47 7.40 14.84
N GLY A 829 15.28 7.33 14.25
CA GLY A 829 14.75 6.12 13.62
C GLY A 829 14.63 6.32 12.12
N VAL A 830 14.33 5.24 11.40
CA VAL A 830 14.13 5.23 9.95
C VAL A 830 12.81 4.53 9.61
N ILE A 831 11.97 5.15 8.81
CA ILE A 831 10.75 4.54 8.25
C ILE A 831 10.91 4.36 6.75
N MET A 832 10.67 3.16 6.23
CA MET A 832 10.86 2.86 4.80
C MET A 832 9.74 1.96 4.32
N SER A 833 9.08 2.37 3.24
CA SER A 833 8.08 1.55 2.57
C SER A 833 8.73 0.50 1.65
N ASN A 834 8.01 -0.57 1.37
CA ASN A 834 8.36 -1.61 0.43
C ASN A 834 7.38 -1.59 -0.74
N MET A 835 7.86 -1.99 -1.92
CA MET A 835 7.05 -2.06 -3.14
C MET A 835 5.85 -2.99 -3.01
N THR A 836 6.01 -4.13 -2.33
CA THR A 836 4.97 -5.18 -2.26
C THR A 836 4.74 -5.72 -0.85
N ALA A 837 5.23 -5.01 0.17
CA ALA A 837 5.28 -5.52 1.53
C ALA A 837 5.01 -4.43 2.59
N GLY A 838 4.36 -3.32 2.22
CA GLY A 838 3.98 -2.30 3.21
C GLY A 838 5.16 -1.52 3.80
N VAL A 839 5.24 -1.33 5.12
CA VAL A 839 6.16 -0.36 5.75
C VAL A 839 6.95 -0.97 6.91
N ALA A 840 8.25 -0.70 6.94
CA ALA A 840 9.12 -1.01 8.07
C ALA A 840 9.53 0.27 8.82
N ILE A 841 9.45 0.23 10.15
CA ILE A 841 9.88 1.30 11.06
C ILE A 841 11.02 0.75 11.91
N MET A 842 12.19 1.35 11.79
CA MET A 842 13.45 0.91 12.38
C MET A 842 13.90 1.91 13.44
N ARG A 843 14.28 1.44 14.64
CA ARG A 843 14.69 2.28 15.77
C ARG A 843 15.91 1.74 16.49
#